data_AF-A0A9Q5U2Y3-F1
#
_entry.id   AF-A0A9Q5U2Y3-F1
#
_cell.length_a   1.000
_cell.length_b   1.000
_cell.length_c   1.000
_cell.angle_alpha   90.00
_cell.angle_beta   90.00
_cell.angle_gamma   90.00
#
_symmetry.space_group_name_H-M   'P 1'
#
loop_
_entity.id
_entity.type
_entity.pdbx_description
1 polymer ?
#
loop_
_entity_poly.entity_id
_entity_poly.type
_entity_poly.pdbx_seq_one_letter_code
_entity_poly.pdbx_strand_id
1 'polypeptide(L)'
;MSHVRYLKENNIRYRTLSATEIPRFIDAATALQTPAADSILLALYTGMRIGEVCTLKWEYWHPDMHQLILPDTKSGHPFTCPLAPPAIAVVQCQQDLMLSKTYIFPQLTDNARPLAYPRATFARICRDAEIAVRYALQVRNFCARELMIDRVPATIGAMAVSRFTKTLKENNMSPEVCLGTHIKTRELWLTEKQAFRTIKNPASVPSRELFETFPINCYHGGRNECFMMGVTPSDHWYDYDLAGAYTTGLLDILTPDYGNIRLSKNPDDYCGHVMGFALVTFRFPESVPYPSLPVRTDQYGLFFPLSGESWATAPEIELALSLGAEMTIHNGIIVPWICDTSPHNSESTSVFLPFVQQVRENRNRHIKGSLEEKFWKEIGNSLYGKLAQGLRAKTAFDTARGLNRSLPPSSVTQPFFAAHVTGFIRAVVGELMNALPSDSSVVSVTTDGFLTNCPLDKINMSGPLSSRFQSLCDIVDPGSSMLTCKHEVSQLIAMKTRGQLTYRAIQGKPVVHARAGVKPPADIPRSDYNDYMVDLYLNRLPGQTLSRSTLISTREMWLSESDLVSREQDIRLNLEFDFKRQPVRPAMNEGHLLMFSRPWDNMEEALQQRSLFDDWRQTHTLKTLADWDDWCDFLYCRTVFSDMKLKVGSKRSDDILVRLFLRALTQCQWGLMLKDKKSYSCKEVAEWLTSEGYSVTVTDVKNAVRAKIPQMKFSSVTPRMKSLMDIIARKYPTFCLPV
;
A
#
# COMPACT_ATOMS: atom_id res chain seq x y z
N MET A 1 23.77 59.40 45.53
CA MET A 1 24.37 59.12 44.21
C MET A 1 23.28 58.62 43.29
N SER A 2 23.30 59.13 42.07
CA SER A 2 22.26 59.08 41.03
C SER A 2 21.81 57.67 40.63
N HIS A 3 20.53 57.36 40.82
CA HIS A 3 19.89 56.31 40.04
C HIS A 3 19.66 56.84 38.62
N VAL A 4 20.43 56.29 37.69
CA VAL A 4 20.32 56.52 36.24
C VAL A 4 18.88 56.26 35.81
N ARG A 5 18.20 57.31 35.29
CA ARG A 5 16.94 57.14 34.56
C ARG A 5 17.26 56.30 33.30
N TYR A 6 16.70 55.09 33.22
CA TYR A 6 16.68 54.36 31.96
C TYR A 6 16.06 55.25 30.87
N LEU A 7 16.74 55.37 29.74
CA LEU A 7 16.21 56.02 28.55
C LEU A 7 14.91 55.31 28.13
N LYS A 8 13.91 56.08 27.69
CA LYS A 8 12.71 55.53 27.04
C LYS A 8 13.17 54.60 25.92
N GLU A 9 12.82 53.32 25.99
CA GLU A 9 13.02 52.38 24.88
C GLU A 9 12.48 53.03 23.60
N ASN A 10 13.34 53.12 22.59
CA ASN A 10 12.96 53.63 21.28
C ASN A 10 12.09 52.55 20.62
N ASN A 11 10.78 52.60 20.87
CA ASN A 11 9.76 51.65 20.41
C ASN A 11 9.46 51.73 18.89
N ILE A 12 10.50 51.97 18.08
CA ILE A 12 10.40 51.93 16.63
C ILE A 12 10.35 50.44 16.24
N ARG A 13 9.15 49.96 15.88
CA ARG A 13 8.96 48.62 15.30
C ARG A 13 9.41 48.67 13.84
N TYR A 14 10.61 48.17 13.56
CA TYR A 14 11.23 48.22 12.22
C TYR A 14 10.55 47.30 11.16
N ARG A 15 9.65 46.40 11.56
CA ARG A 15 8.98 45.47 10.64
C ARG A 15 7.63 44.99 11.16
N THR A 16 6.65 44.93 10.27
CA THR A 16 5.35 44.26 10.44
C THR A 16 5.24 43.09 9.46
N LEU A 17 4.35 42.13 9.72
CA LEU A 17 4.04 41.07 8.75
C LEU A 17 3.44 41.70 7.49
N SER A 18 3.92 41.27 6.32
CA SER A 18 3.33 41.69 5.04
C SER A 18 1.98 41.02 4.80
N ALA A 19 1.22 41.54 3.82
CA ALA A 19 -0.01 40.90 3.36
C ALA A 19 0.19 39.46 2.84
N THR A 20 1.41 39.08 2.42
CA THR A 20 1.74 37.71 1.99
C THR A 20 2.18 36.80 3.14
N GLU A 21 2.65 37.37 4.25
CA GLU A 21 3.12 36.64 5.44
C GLU A 21 1.97 36.34 6.41
N ILE A 22 0.97 37.23 6.49
CA ILE A 22 -0.17 37.10 7.43
C ILE A 22 -0.93 35.77 7.25
N PRO A 23 -1.35 35.35 6.05
CA PRO A 23 -2.06 34.08 5.89
C PRO A 23 -1.22 32.89 6.37
N ARG A 24 0.06 32.82 5.98
CA ARG A 24 0.96 31.71 6.37
C ARG A 24 1.24 31.68 7.87
N PHE A 25 1.30 32.85 8.49
CA PHE A 25 1.42 32.96 9.94
C PHE A 25 0.16 32.45 10.64
N ILE A 26 -1.02 32.76 10.12
CA ILE A 26 -2.31 32.25 10.62
C ILE A 26 -2.37 30.73 10.46
N ASP A 27 -2.02 30.18 9.29
CA ASP A 27 -2.03 28.75 9.01
C ASP A 27 -1.10 28.00 9.98
N ALA A 28 0.14 28.48 10.12
CA ALA A 28 1.13 27.90 11.03
C ALA A 28 0.71 28.00 12.50
N ALA A 29 -0.02 29.04 12.90
CA ALA A 29 -0.56 29.17 14.25
C ALA A 29 -1.73 28.21 14.48
N THR A 30 -2.67 28.15 13.54
CA THR A 30 -3.88 27.30 13.60
C THR A 30 -3.52 25.82 13.68
N ALA A 31 -2.49 25.39 12.94
CA ALA A 31 -2.00 24.02 12.95
C ALA A 31 -1.48 23.53 14.31
N LEU A 32 -1.09 24.45 15.21
CA LEU A 32 -0.55 24.07 16.52
C LEU A 32 -1.63 23.62 17.51
N GLN A 33 -2.89 24.05 17.32
CA GLN A 33 -4.03 23.67 18.17
C GLN A 33 -3.72 23.74 19.68
N THR A 34 -3.10 24.84 20.11
CA THR A 34 -2.76 25.05 21.52
C THR A 34 -3.32 26.38 22.00
N PRO A 35 -3.70 26.50 23.29
CA PRO A 35 -4.12 27.78 23.87
C PRO A 35 -3.10 28.91 23.64
N ALA A 36 -1.81 28.56 23.58
CA ALA A 36 -0.74 29.51 23.28
C ALA A 36 -0.78 30.06 21.85
N ALA A 37 -1.05 29.22 20.85
CA ALA A 37 -1.17 29.66 19.46
C ALA A 37 -2.47 30.44 19.23
N ASP A 38 -3.55 29.98 19.85
CA ASP A 38 -4.86 30.61 19.78
C ASP A 38 -4.87 32.00 20.45
N SER A 39 -4.14 32.17 21.55
CA SER A 39 -3.94 33.50 22.15
C SER A 39 -3.21 34.48 21.21
N ILE A 40 -2.30 33.98 20.38
CA ILE A 40 -1.58 34.78 19.39
C ILE A 40 -2.50 35.14 18.22
N LEU A 41 -3.33 34.20 17.76
CA LEU A 41 -4.36 34.45 16.74
C LEU A 41 -5.38 35.47 17.21
N LEU A 42 -5.87 35.34 18.45
CA LEU A 42 -6.81 36.30 19.01
C LEU A 42 -6.19 37.69 19.11
N ALA A 43 -4.93 37.80 19.54
CA ALA A 43 -4.20 39.07 19.55
C ALA A 43 -4.04 39.67 18.14
N LEU A 44 -3.82 38.83 17.12
CA LEU A 44 -3.72 39.26 15.72
C LEU A 44 -5.05 39.81 15.19
N TYR A 45 -6.16 39.12 15.48
CA TYR A 45 -7.49 39.53 14.98
C TYR A 45 -8.08 40.74 15.70
N THR A 46 -7.76 40.91 16.99
CA THR A 46 -8.33 41.99 17.83
C THR A 46 -7.41 43.20 17.95
N GLY A 47 -6.12 43.04 17.68
CA GLY A 47 -5.11 44.07 17.94
C GLY A 47 -4.82 44.31 19.44
N MET A 48 -5.39 43.49 20.34
CA MET A 48 -5.17 43.58 21.78
C MET A 48 -3.71 43.30 22.15
N ARG A 49 -3.24 43.83 23.30
CA ARG A 49 -1.89 43.47 23.78
C ARG A 49 -1.90 42.01 24.18
N ILE A 50 -0.91 41.24 23.71
CA ILE A 50 -0.82 39.81 24.02
C ILE A 50 -0.83 39.52 25.54
N GLY A 51 -0.30 40.42 26.37
CA GLY A 51 -0.38 40.30 27.83
C GLY A 51 -1.82 40.39 28.36
N GLU A 52 -2.67 41.25 27.79
CA GLU A 52 -4.10 41.36 28.15
C GLU A 52 -4.85 40.10 27.68
N VAL A 53 -4.56 39.62 26.46
CA VAL A 53 -5.15 38.41 25.90
C VAL A 53 -4.85 37.17 26.75
N CYS A 54 -3.61 36.99 27.19
CA CYS A 54 -3.21 35.85 28.03
C CYS A 54 -3.93 35.80 29.39
N THR A 55 -4.43 36.95 29.87
CA THR A 55 -5.13 37.08 31.16
C THR A 55 -6.65 37.16 31.02
N LEU A 56 -7.19 36.98 29.80
CA LEU A 56 -8.63 37.01 29.58
C LEU A 56 -9.35 35.93 30.39
N LYS A 57 -10.46 36.33 31.00
CA LYS A 57 -11.34 35.45 31.77
C LYS A 57 -12.67 35.24 31.06
N TRP A 58 -13.32 34.13 31.37
CA TRP A 58 -14.65 33.84 30.82
C TRP A 58 -15.69 34.89 31.19
N GLU A 59 -15.55 35.54 32.35
CA GLU A 59 -16.43 36.64 32.78
C GLU A 59 -16.40 37.87 31.85
N TYR A 60 -15.36 38.00 31.01
CA TYR A 60 -15.22 39.08 30.03
C TYR A 60 -15.82 38.74 28.67
N TRP A 61 -16.17 37.47 28.44
CA TRP A 61 -16.73 37.01 27.16
C TRP A 61 -18.25 37.12 27.17
N HIS A 62 -18.78 37.98 26.30
CA HIS A 62 -20.22 38.19 26.14
C HIS A 62 -20.67 37.63 24.78
N PRO A 63 -21.09 36.35 24.72
CA PRO A 63 -21.37 35.66 23.46
C PRO A 63 -22.51 36.31 22.68
N ASP A 64 -23.59 36.73 23.35
CA ASP A 64 -24.77 37.33 22.68
C ASP A 64 -24.44 38.63 21.93
N MET A 65 -23.42 39.34 22.39
CA MET A 65 -22.97 40.62 21.84
C MET A 65 -21.67 40.49 21.02
N HIS A 66 -21.14 39.27 20.88
CA HIS A 66 -19.90 38.95 20.19
C HIS A 66 -18.72 39.88 20.57
N GLN A 67 -18.54 40.16 21.86
CA GLN A 67 -17.52 41.11 22.32
C GLN A 67 -16.84 40.68 23.62
N LEU A 68 -15.62 41.16 23.82
CA LEU A 68 -14.92 41.10 25.09
C LEU A 68 -15.05 42.42 25.84
N ILE A 69 -15.45 42.40 27.11
CA ILE A 69 -15.53 43.59 27.97
C ILE A 69 -14.54 43.46 29.12
N LEU A 70 -13.47 44.24 29.08
CA LEU A 70 -12.41 44.22 30.10
C LEU A 70 -12.66 45.34 31.14
N PRO A 71 -12.59 45.02 32.45
CA PRO A 71 -13.04 45.92 33.52
C PRO A 71 -12.10 47.10 33.78
N ASP A 72 -10.80 47.01 33.43
CA ASP A 72 -9.83 48.07 33.70
C ASP A 72 -8.78 48.21 32.60
N THR A 73 -8.68 49.41 32.03
CA THR A 73 -7.47 49.88 31.35
C THR A 73 -6.77 50.90 32.25
N LYS A 74 -5.47 51.17 32.03
CA LYS A 74 -4.67 52.16 32.80
C LYS A 74 -5.26 53.58 32.87
N SER A 75 -6.35 53.85 32.17
CA SER A 75 -7.13 55.09 32.09
C SER A 75 -8.46 55.08 32.85
N GLY A 76 -8.83 54.00 33.56
CA GLY A 76 -10.04 53.94 34.40
C GLY A 76 -11.36 53.84 33.65
N HIS A 77 -11.34 53.40 32.39
CA HIS A 77 -12.53 53.14 31.58
C HIS A 77 -12.56 51.69 31.07
N PRO A 78 -13.73 51.02 31.06
CA PRO A 78 -13.89 49.69 30.49
C PRO A 78 -13.52 49.68 29.01
N PHE A 79 -12.80 48.66 28.56
CA PHE A 79 -12.47 48.47 27.16
C PHE A 79 -13.36 47.39 26.54
N THR A 80 -14.18 47.79 25.57
CA THR A 80 -15.02 46.88 24.80
C THR A 80 -14.34 46.57 23.47
N CYS A 81 -14.08 45.29 23.20
CA CYS A 81 -13.51 44.80 21.95
C CYS A 81 -14.55 43.94 21.21
N PRO A 82 -15.24 44.49 20.20
CA PRO A 82 -16.05 43.69 19.28
C PRO A 82 -15.18 42.66 18.57
N LEU A 83 -15.64 41.42 18.48
CA LEU A 83 -14.89 40.34 17.83
C LEU A 83 -15.41 40.09 16.40
N ALA A 84 -14.49 40.04 15.45
CA ALA A 84 -14.79 39.53 14.11
C ALA A 84 -14.99 38.01 14.13
N PRO A 85 -15.67 37.41 13.13
CA PRO A 85 -15.95 35.97 13.11
C PRO A 85 -14.74 35.05 13.38
N PRO A 86 -13.53 35.31 12.84
CA PRO A 86 -12.35 34.51 13.15
C PRO A 86 -11.93 34.58 14.63
N ALA A 87 -12.10 35.74 15.27
CA ALA A 87 -11.80 35.91 16.70
C ALA A 87 -12.85 35.21 17.58
N ILE A 88 -14.12 35.23 17.18
CA ILE A 88 -15.20 34.49 17.86
C ILE A 88 -14.91 33.00 17.83
N ALA A 89 -14.53 32.46 16.66
CA ALA A 89 -14.22 31.05 16.49
C ALA A 89 -13.08 30.58 17.41
N VAL A 90 -12.04 31.41 17.59
CA VAL A 90 -10.94 31.12 18.53
C VAL A 90 -11.46 31.01 19.97
N VAL A 91 -12.30 31.95 20.42
CA VAL A 91 -12.85 31.93 21.79
C VAL A 91 -13.80 30.75 22.00
N GLN A 92 -14.63 30.43 21.01
CA GLN A 92 -15.52 29.27 21.05
C GLN A 92 -14.75 27.95 21.08
N CYS A 93 -13.67 27.83 20.31
CA CYS A 93 -12.81 26.65 20.34
C CYS A 93 -12.22 26.43 21.76
N GLN A 94 -11.76 27.51 22.42
CA GLN A 94 -11.30 27.41 23.81
C GLN A 94 -12.44 27.08 24.79
N GLN A 95 -13.66 27.51 24.49
CA GLN A 95 -14.85 27.21 25.30
C GLN A 95 -15.22 25.73 25.21
N ASP A 96 -15.14 25.14 24.02
CA ASP A 96 -15.38 23.71 23.79
C ASP A 96 -14.32 22.83 24.48
N LEU A 97 -13.06 23.29 24.50
CA LEU A 97 -11.97 22.62 25.22
C LEU A 97 -12.13 22.72 26.74
N MET A 98 -12.77 23.78 27.25
CA MET A 98 -13.09 24.03 28.67
C MET A 98 -11.95 23.73 29.65
N LEU A 99 -10.71 24.08 29.28
CA LEU A 99 -9.51 23.72 30.05
C LEU A 99 -9.44 24.40 31.42
N SER A 100 -10.09 25.56 31.58
CA SER A 100 -10.17 26.30 32.85
C SER A 100 -11.54 26.92 33.05
N LYS A 101 -12.00 26.98 34.31
CA LYS A 101 -13.24 27.66 34.70
C LYS A 101 -13.08 29.18 34.83
N THR A 102 -11.84 29.68 34.85
CA THR A 102 -11.55 31.09 35.13
C THR A 102 -11.00 31.80 33.91
N TYR A 103 -9.98 31.23 33.26
CA TYR A 103 -9.27 31.87 32.15
C TYR A 103 -9.66 31.27 30.79
N ILE A 104 -9.76 32.10 29.76
CA ILE A 104 -9.95 31.66 28.38
C ILE A 104 -8.71 30.89 27.90
N PHE A 105 -7.50 31.38 28.24
CA PHE A 105 -6.24 30.73 27.92
C PHE A 105 -5.49 30.37 29.22
N PRO A 106 -5.61 29.13 29.73
CA PRO A 106 -4.86 28.69 30.91
C PRO A 106 -3.47 28.13 30.57
N GLN A 107 -2.60 28.00 31.59
CA GLN A 107 -1.41 27.15 31.47
C GLN A 107 -1.80 25.68 31.50
N LEU A 108 -1.31 24.88 30.56
CA LEU A 108 -1.62 23.45 30.49
C LEU A 108 -1.09 22.63 31.68
N THR A 109 -0.10 23.15 32.40
CA THR A 109 0.48 22.51 33.60
C THR A 109 -0.21 22.92 34.89
N ASP A 110 -0.92 24.05 34.90
CA ASP A 110 -1.67 24.57 36.05
C ASP A 110 -2.85 25.41 35.54
N ASN A 111 -4.01 24.77 35.38
CA ASN A 111 -5.17 25.39 34.76
C ASN A 111 -5.83 26.48 35.62
N ALA A 112 -5.37 26.68 36.86
CA ALA A 112 -5.78 27.77 37.73
C ALA A 112 -4.99 29.08 37.45
N ARG A 113 -3.96 29.04 36.60
CA ARG A 113 -3.14 30.20 36.24
C ARG A 113 -3.35 30.63 34.78
N PRO A 114 -3.25 31.95 34.48
CA PRO A 114 -3.31 32.44 33.12
C PRO A 114 -2.07 32.02 32.33
N LEU A 115 -2.25 31.86 31.01
CA LEU A 115 -1.18 31.51 30.08
C LEU A 115 0.05 32.43 30.25
N ALA A 116 1.23 31.84 30.36
CA ALA A 116 2.48 32.60 30.33
C ALA A 116 2.73 33.19 28.93
N TYR A 117 3.44 34.31 28.84
CA TYR A 117 3.68 34.99 27.58
C TYR A 117 4.22 34.03 26.49
N PRO A 118 3.52 33.83 25.36
CA PRO A 118 3.78 32.71 24.43
C PRO A 118 4.94 32.99 23.46
N ARG A 119 6.10 33.44 23.96
CA ARG A 119 7.27 33.82 23.13
C ARG A 119 7.80 32.67 22.29
N ALA A 120 7.91 31.48 22.89
CA ALA A 120 8.41 30.28 22.22
C ALA A 120 7.46 29.83 21.10
N THR A 121 6.15 29.85 21.36
CA THR A 121 5.11 29.53 20.38
C THR A 121 5.13 30.50 19.21
N PHE A 122 5.22 31.81 19.48
CA PHE A 122 5.35 32.83 18.43
C PHE A 122 6.59 32.61 17.55
N ALA A 123 7.75 32.34 18.16
CA ALA A 123 8.98 32.06 17.42
C ALA A 123 8.88 30.80 16.54
N ARG A 124 8.17 29.76 17.00
CA ARG A 124 7.89 28.55 16.24
C ARG A 124 7.02 28.83 15.01
N ILE A 125 5.92 29.56 15.19
CA ILE A 125 5.01 29.96 14.09
C ILE A 125 5.77 30.74 13.01
N CYS A 126 6.58 31.73 13.42
CA CYS A 126 7.41 32.48 12.48
C CYS A 126 8.40 31.59 11.70
N ARG A 127 9.04 30.63 12.39
CA ARG A 127 10.02 29.72 11.79
C ARG A 127 9.40 28.80 10.76
N ASP A 128 8.22 28.24 11.03
CA ASP A 128 7.56 27.32 10.10
C ASP A 128 7.09 28.06 8.83
N ALA A 129 6.55 29.27 8.98
CA ALA A 129 6.22 30.15 7.85
C ALA A 129 7.46 30.51 7.01
N GLU A 130 8.62 30.71 7.64
CA GLU A 130 9.88 30.99 6.97
C GLU A 130 10.46 29.76 6.23
N ILE A 131 10.43 28.57 6.83
CA ILE A 131 10.92 27.31 6.22
C ILE A 131 10.16 27.03 4.91
N ALA A 132 8.84 27.22 4.89
CA ALA A 132 8.03 27.04 3.69
C ALA A 132 8.44 27.98 2.55
N VAL A 133 8.72 29.27 2.85
CA VAL A 133 9.21 30.24 1.86
C VAL A 133 10.59 29.85 1.36
N ARG A 134 11.53 29.55 2.28
CA ARG A 134 12.91 29.15 1.93
C ARG A 134 12.92 27.92 1.02
N TYR A 135 12.11 26.91 1.36
CA TYR A 135 11.95 25.71 0.54
C TYR A 135 11.39 26.04 -0.85
N ALA A 136 10.33 26.82 -0.95
CA ALA A 136 9.74 27.20 -2.23
C ALA A 136 10.73 27.98 -3.12
N LEU A 137 11.54 28.87 -2.54
CA LEU A 137 12.60 29.58 -3.24
C LEU A 137 13.71 28.64 -3.72
N GLN A 138 14.10 27.66 -2.89
CA GLN A 138 15.09 26.64 -3.28
C GLN A 138 14.56 25.77 -4.43
N VAL A 139 13.30 25.32 -4.38
CA VAL A 139 12.66 24.57 -5.47
C VAL A 139 12.57 25.41 -6.75
N ARG A 140 12.24 26.69 -6.64
CA ARG A 140 12.24 27.60 -7.80
C ARG A 140 13.62 27.72 -8.42
N ASN A 141 14.66 27.87 -7.59
CA ASN A 141 16.04 27.94 -8.06
C ASN A 141 16.48 26.62 -8.72
N PHE A 142 16.10 25.48 -8.14
CA PHE A 142 16.35 24.17 -8.73
C PHE A 142 15.68 24.02 -10.11
N CYS A 143 14.39 24.37 -10.23
CA CYS A 143 13.69 24.36 -11.52
C CYS A 143 14.38 25.23 -12.57
N ALA A 144 14.77 26.45 -12.20
CA ALA A 144 15.38 27.39 -13.13
C ALA A 144 16.81 26.99 -13.54
N ARG A 145 17.63 26.52 -12.59
CA ARG A 145 19.06 26.28 -12.80
C ARG A 145 19.40 24.84 -13.20
N GLU A 146 18.74 23.86 -12.58
CA GLU A 146 19.04 22.44 -12.79
C GLU A 146 18.16 21.85 -13.90
N LEU A 147 16.86 22.15 -13.89
CA LEU A 147 15.92 21.61 -14.89
C LEU A 147 15.80 22.49 -16.13
N MET A 148 16.22 23.75 -16.04
CA MET A 148 16.04 24.78 -17.06
C MET A 148 14.57 24.98 -17.43
N ILE A 149 13.70 25.10 -16.41
CA ILE A 149 12.26 25.32 -16.52
C ILE A 149 11.88 26.65 -15.86
N ASP A 150 11.26 27.55 -16.63
CA ASP A 150 10.93 28.92 -16.17
C ASP A 150 9.80 28.97 -15.15
N ARG A 151 8.84 28.05 -15.25
CA ARG A 151 7.66 27.98 -14.38
C ARG A 151 7.69 26.74 -13.52
N VAL A 152 7.74 26.92 -12.20
CA VAL A 152 7.71 25.82 -11.23
C VAL A 152 6.41 25.01 -11.39
N PRO A 153 6.46 23.74 -11.81
CA PRO A 153 5.27 22.90 -11.91
C PRO A 153 4.72 22.57 -10.52
N ALA A 154 3.41 22.32 -10.43
CA ALA A 154 2.74 22.05 -9.15
C ALA A 154 3.16 20.73 -8.47
N THR A 155 3.82 19.81 -9.20
CA THR A 155 4.25 18.51 -8.67
C THR A 155 5.60 18.11 -9.26
N ILE A 156 6.37 17.28 -8.53
CA ILE A 156 7.63 16.69 -9.03
C ILE A 156 7.39 15.86 -10.30
N GLY A 157 6.26 15.14 -10.38
CA GLY A 157 5.91 14.42 -11.61
C GLY A 157 5.70 15.34 -12.82
N ALA A 158 5.18 16.56 -12.63
CA ALA A 158 5.09 17.53 -13.72
C ALA A 158 6.46 18.15 -14.07
N MET A 159 7.39 18.24 -13.11
CA MET A 159 8.79 18.58 -13.37
C MET A 159 9.45 17.51 -14.25
N ALA A 160 9.25 16.22 -13.93
CA ALA A 160 9.77 15.11 -14.71
C ALA A 160 9.29 15.12 -16.16
N VAL A 161 7.99 15.34 -16.39
CA VAL A 161 7.41 15.46 -17.73
C VAL A 161 8.02 16.63 -18.51
N SER A 162 8.15 17.79 -17.86
CA SER A 162 8.69 18.99 -18.50
C SER A 162 10.16 18.81 -18.88
N ARG A 163 10.96 18.23 -17.97
CA ARG A 163 12.37 17.93 -18.19
C ARG A 163 12.57 16.87 -19.28
N PHE A 164 11.77 15.80 -19.27
CA PHE A 164 11.80 14.76 -20.32
C PHE A 164 11.48 15.35 -21.70
N THR A 165 10.39 16.11 -21.82
CA THR A 165 10.00 16.76 -23.09
C THR A 165 11.08 17.70 -23.61
N LYS A 166 11.75 18.44 -22.71
CA LYS A 166 12.88 19.29 -23.07
C LYS A 166 14.10 18.49 -23.51
N THR A 167 14.39 17.39 -22.83
CA THR A 167 15.50 16.48 -23.16
C THR A 167 15.33 15.87 -24.55
N LEU A 168 14.11 15.45 -24.94
CA LEU A 168 13.85 14.96 -26.30
C LEU A 168 14.18 16.04 -27.35
N LYS A 169 13.73 17.27 -27.14
CA LYS A 169 13.99 18.39 -28.06
C LYS A 169 15.49 18.74 -28.16
N GLU A 170 16.20 18.73 -27.03
CA GLU A 170 17.65 18.99 -26.97
C GLU A 170 18.46 17.90 -27.71
N ASN A 171 17.92 16.69 -27.83
CA ASN A 171 18.52 15.56 -28.55
C ASN A 171 17.94 15.36 -29.96
N ASN A 172 17.28 16.38 -30.54
CA ASN A 172 16.66 16.34 -31.87
C ASN A 172 15.62 15.21 -32.07
N MET A 173 14.99 14.74 -30.98
CA MET A 173 13.92 13.75 -31.00
C MET A 173 12.56 14.45 -30.97
N SER A 174 11.62 14.03 -31.84
CA SER A 174 10.23 14.52 -31.79
C SER A 174 9.47 13.81 -30.66
N PRO A 175 8.90 14.56 -29.68
CA PRO A 175 8.02 13.98 -28.66
C PRO A 175 6.81 13.27 -29.25
N GLU A 176 6.25 13.81 -30.35
CA GLU A 176 5.11 13.25 -31.05
C GLU A 176 5.42 11.85 -31.60
N VAL A 177 6.58 11.69 -32.25
CA VAL A 177 7.04 10.40 -32.78
C VAL A 177 7.34 9.43 -31.64
N CYS A 178 8.12 9.84 -30.64
CA CYS A 178 8.53 8.96 -29.53
C CYS A 178 7.32 8.42 -28.74
N LEU A 179 6.31 9.26 -28.54
CA LEU A 179 5.11 8.89 -27.78
C LEU A 179 4.01 8.29 -28.66
N GLY A 180 4.13 8.32 -29.99
CA GLY A 180 3.05 7.91 -30.90
C GLY A 180 1.82 8.80 -30.74
N THR A 181 2.00 10.12 -30.78
CA THR A 181 0.94 11.12 -30.60
C THR A 181 0.92 12.14 -31.74
N HIS A 182 -0.19 12.83 -31.90
CA HIS A 182 -0.34 13.98 -32.80
C HIS A 182 -1.15 15.07 -32.11
N ILE A 183 -1.03 16.32 -32.59
CA ILE A 183 -1.80 17.44 -32.04
C ILE A 183 -3.14 17.53 -32.77
N LYS A 184 -4.23 17.23 -32.07
CA LYS A 184 -5.59 17.47 -32.56
C LYS A 184 -5.99 18.91 -32.24
N THR A 185 -6.34 19.66 -33.28
CA THR A 185 -6.78 21.05 -33.17
C THR A 185 -8.29 21.13 -33.30
N ARG A 186 -8.97 21.82 -32.36
CA ARG A 186 -10.39 22.15 -32.45
C ARG A 186 -10.63 23.61 -32.10
N GLU A 187 -11.61 24.23 -32.72
CA GLU A 187 -12.03 25.59 -32.36
C GLU A 187 -13.21 25.51 -31.39
N LEU A 188 -13.13 26.26 -30.31
CA LEU A 188 -14.19 26.36 -29.31
C LEU A 188 -14.69 27.80 -29.29
N TRP A 189 -15.96 28.00 -29.62
CA TRP A 189 -16.61 29.31 -29.46
C TRP A 189 -16.69 29.66 -27.97
N LEU A 190 -16.07 30.77 -27.57
CA LEU A 190 -16.18 31.30 -26.21
C LEU A 190 -17.25 32.38 -26.20
N THR A 191 -18.44 32.05 -25.71
CA THR A 191 -19.58 32.96 -25.63
C THR A 191 -19.25 34.26 -24.91
N GLU A 192 -18.45 34.21 -23.84
CA GLU A 192 -18.01 35.39 -23.07
C GLU A 192 -17.11 36.34 -23.87
N LYS A 193 -16.32 35.80 -24.82
CA LYS A 193 -15.36 36.57 -25.61
C LYS A 193 -15.83 36.83 -27.05
N GLN A 194 -17.01 36.31 -27.42
CA GLN A 194 -17.56 36.34 -28.79
C GLN A 194 -16.50 35.98 -29.85
N ALA A 195 -15.66 34.99 -29.55
CA ALA A 195 -14.51 34.64 -30.37
C ALA A 195 -14.23 33.13 -30.31
N PHE A 196 -13.69 32.59 -31.40
CA PHE A 196 -13.14 31.25 -31.42
C PHE A 196 -11.83 31.19 -30.66
N ARG A 197 -11.70 30.19 -29.79
CA ARG A 197 -10.43 29.79 -29.17
C ARG A 197 -9.99 28.46 -29.76
N THR A 198 -8.86 28.47 -30.42
CA THR A 198 -8.18 27.24 -30.85
C THR A 198 -7.66 26.50 -29.62
N ILE A 199 -8.09 25.24 -29.46
CA ILE A 199 -7.62 24.32 -28.44
C ILE A 199 -6.81 23.23 -29.14
N LYS A 200 -5.55 23.08 -28.73
CA LYS A 200 -4.64 22.04 -29.19
C LYS A 200 -4.49 21.00 -28.09
N ASN A 201 -4.90 19.76 -28.36
CA ASN A 201 -4.76 18.65 -27.41
C ASN A 201 -3.91 17.55 -28.03
N PRO A 202 -2.93 16.99 -27.30
CA PRO A 202 -2.27 15.77 -27.73
C PRO A 202 -3.30 14.63 -27.77
N ALA A 203 -3.27 13.84 -28.84
CA ALA A 203 -4.07 12.65 -29.04
C ALA A 203 -3.17 11.51 -29.55
N SER A 204 -3.48 10.26 -29.21
CA SER A 204 -2.77 9.10 -29.76
C SER A 204 -2.91 9.06 -31.28
N VAL A 205 -1.89 8.58 -32.00
CA VAL A 205 -2.06 8.29 -33.44
C VAL A 205 -3.08 7.17 -33.63
N PRO A 206 -3.90 7.18 -34.71
CA PRO A 206 -4.99 6.21 -34.87
C PRO A 206 -4.54 4.75 -34.80
N SER A 207 -3.37 4.43 -35.35
CA SER A 207 -2.82 3.05 -35.33
C SER A 207 -2.44 2.57 -33.94
N ARG A 208 -2.01 3.49 -33.05
CA ARG A 208 -1.80 3.22 -31.62
C ARG A 208 -3.15 3.09 -30.91
N GLU A 209 -4.05 4.05 -31.11
CA GLU A 209 -5.37 4.13 -30.44
C GLU A 209 -6.19 2.85 -30.63
N LEU A 210 -6.18 2.27 -31.82
CA LEU A 210 -6.90 1.03 -32.16
C LEU A 210 -6.56 -0.15 -31.23
N PHE A 211 -5.34 -0.19 -30.68
CA PHE A 211 -4.84 -1.32 -29.90
C PHE A 211 -4.56 -1.01 -28.43
N GLU A 212 -4.82 0.20 -27.93
CA GLU A 212 -4.46 0.62 -26.56
C GLU A 212 -5.07 -0.26 -25.46
N THR A 213 -6.21 -0.92 -25.71
CA THR A 213 -6.85 -1.82 -24.75
C THR A 213 -5.94 -2.98 -24.33
N PHE A 214 -5.13 -3.53 -25.24
CA PHE A 214 -4.20 -4.63 -24.94
C PHE A 214 -3.19 -4.26 -23.83
N PRO A 215 -2.34 -3.23 -24.01
CA PRO A 215 -1.40 -2.82 -22.96
C PRO A 215 -2.10 -2.26 -21.71
N ILE A 216 -3.26 -1.61 -21.81
CA ILE A 216 -4.02 -1.16 -20.63
C ILE A 216 -4.43 -2.34 -19.74
N ASN A 217 -4.84 -3.46 -20.33
CA ASN A 217 -5.19 -4.67 -19.60
C ASN A 217 -3.94 -5.33 -19.00
N CYS A 218 -2.85 -5.43 -19.78
CA CYS A 218 -1.54 -5.95 -19.35
C CYS A 218 -0.79 -5.04 -18.37
N TYR A 219 -1.28 -3.82 -18.09
CA TYR A 219 -0.64 -2.92 -17.13
C TYR A 219 -0.94 -3.35 -15.68
N HIS A 220 -0.08 -4.18 -15.09
CA HIS A 220 -0.15 -4.58 -13.69
C HIS A 220 0.83 -3.77 -12.82
N GLY A 221 0.59 -3.70 -11.51
CA GLY A 221 1.58 -3.14 -10.57
C GLY A 221 2.81 -4.06 -10.42
N GLY A 222 3.71 -3.74 -9.48
CA GLY A 222 4.84 -4.62 -9.17
C GLY A 222 4.40 -5.99 -8.60
N ARG A 223 5.29 -6.99 -8.68
CA ARG A 223 5.09 -8.31 -8.07
C ARG A 223 5.20 -8.20 -6.55
N ASN A 224 4.19 -8.63 -5.80
CA ASN A 224 4.15 -8.44 -4.35
C ASN A 224 3.54 -9.68 -3.69
N GLU A 225 4.37 -10.49 -3.06
CA GLU A 225 4.00 -11.77 -2.43
C GLU A 225 4.84 -12.03 -1.17
N CYS A 226 4.28 -12.80 -0.24
CA CYS A 226 4.96 -13.30 0.95
C CYS A 226 4.96 -14.83 0.86
N PHE A 227 6.13 -15.46 0.93
CA PHE A 227 6.30 -16.90 0.73
C PHE A 227 6.40 -17.67 2.05
N MET A 228 6.68 -16.96 3.14
CA MET A 228 6.69 -17.48 4.50
C MET A 228 5.78 -16.64 5.40
N MET A 229 5.30 -17.25 6.48
CA MET A 229 4.53 -16.59 7.53
C MET A 229 5.13 -16.93 8.88
N GLY A 230 5.32 -15.94 9.75
CA GLY A 230 5.88 -16.09 11.09
C GLY A 230 7.37 -15.72 11.19
N VAL A 231 8.00 -16.15 12.28
CA VAL A 231 9.43 -15.96 12.52
C VAL A 231 10.20 -16.94 11.64
N THR A 232 11.05 -16.44 10.76
CA THR A 232 11.84 -17.27 9.83
C THR A 232 12.82 -18.16 10.59
N PRO A 233 13.35 -19.23 9.98
CA PRO A 233 14.53 -19.91 10.50
C PRO A 233 15.68 -18.92 10.74
N SER A 234 16.50 -19.21 11.75
CA SER A 234 17.75 -18.48 11.98
C SER A 234 18.73 -18.84 10.87
N ASP A 235 19.09 -17.86 10.03
CA ASP A 235 19.94 -18.03 8.86
C ASP A 235 20.48 -16.64 8.42
N HIS A 236 21.36 -16.57 7.42
CA HIS A 236 21.79 -15.28 6.87
C HIS A 236 20.84 -14.85 5.74
N TRP A 237 20.05 -13.81 5.96
CA TRP A 237 19.08 -13.30 4.99
C TRP A 237 19.56 -12.00 4.35
N TYR A 238 19.43 -11.92 3.03
CA TYR A 238 19.79 -10.79 2.17
C TYR A 238 18.54 -10.19 1.53
N ASP A 239 18.44 -8.87 1.53
CA ASP A 239 17.42 -8.11 0.81
C ASP A 239 18.03 -7.49 -0.44
N TYR A 240 17.72 -8.04 -1.62
CA TYR A 240 18.25 -7.54 -2.89
C TYR A 240 17.20 -6.76 -3.67
N ASP A 241 17.61 -5.64 -4.25
CA ASP A 241 16.82 -4.86 -5.19
C ASP A 241 17.52 -4.72 -6.53
N LEU A 242 16.72 -4.65 -7.60
CA LEU A 242 17.22 -4.22 -8.91
C LEU A 242 17.70 -2.77 -8.88
N ALA A 243 18.89 -2.53 -9.43
CA ALA A 243 19.52 -1.22 -9.52
C ALA A 243 18.72 -0.30 -10.44
N GLY A 244 18.03 0.68 -9.84
CA GLY A 244 17.25 1.68 -10.58
C GLY A 244 16.13 1.06 -11.42
N ALA A 245 15.48 0.00 -10.93
CA ALA A 245 14.55 -0.86 -11.69
C ALA A 245 13.72 -0.15 -12.76
N TYR A 246 12.90 0.85 -12.39
CA TYR A 246 12.04 1.54 -13.36
C TYR A 246 12.80 2.43 -14.34
N THR A 247 13.87 3.11 -13.91
CA THR A 247 14.69 3.92 -14.82
C THR A 247 15.47 3.06 -15.78
N THR A 248 15.96 1.90 -15.33
CA THR A 248 16.61 0.90 -16.18
C THR A 248 15.60 0.23 -17.11
N GLY A 249 14.40 -0.11 -16.63
CA GLY A 249 13.33 -0.66 -17.46
C GLY A 249 12.86 0.32 -18.55
N LEU A 250 12.92 1.63 -18.33
CA LEU A 250 12.67 2.62 -19.40
C LEU A 250 13.70 2.51 -20.54
N LEU A 251 14.93 2.11 -20.25
CA LEU A 251 15.97 1.89 -21.28
C LEU A 251 15.66 0.69 -22.18
N ASP A 252 14.79 -0.23 -21.75
CA ASP A 252 14.37 -1.36 -22.59
C ASP A 252 13.42 -0.92 -23.73
N ILE A 253 12.92 0.33 -23.70
CA ILE A 253 12.00 0.88 -24.69
C ILE A 253 12.76 1.50 -25.86
N LEU A 254 12.69 0.85 -27.02
CA LEU A 254 13.09 1.42 -28.31
C LEU A 254 11.92 2.19 -28.94
N THR A 255 12.16 2.80 -30.12
CA THR A 255 11.10 3.48 -30.87
C THR A 255 10.11 2.47 -31.45
N PRO A 256 8.81 2.48 -31.08
CA PRO A 256 7.85 1.50 -31.60
C PRO A 256 7.31 1.89 -32.98
N ASP A 257 7.12 0.89 -33.82
CA ASP A 257 6.45 1.02 -35.11
C ASP A 257 4.95 0.75 -34.97
N TYR A 258 4.20 1.78 -34.54
CA TYR A 258 2.74 1.67 -34.43
C TYR A 258 2.04 1.47 -35.78
N GLY A 259 2.72 1.70 -36.92
CA GLY A 259 2.15 1.49 -38.24
C GLY A 259 2.07 0.02 -38.63
N ASN A 260 2.97 -0.81 -38.06
CA ASN A 260 3.14 -2.22 -38.41
C ASN A 260 2.80 -3.17 -37.25
N ILE A 261 1.88 -2.77 -36.35
CA ILE A 261 1.35 -3.66 -35.30
C ILE A 261 0.70 -4.87 -35.96
N ARG A 262 1.12 -6.07 -35.54
CA ARG A 262 0.56 -7.35 -36.04
C ARG A 262 -0.09 -8.12 -34.93
N LEU A 263 -1.15 -8.85 -35.26
CA LEU A 263 -1.74 -9.84 -34.37
C LEU A 263 -0.90 -11.10 -34.36
N SER A 264 -0.74 -11.71 -33.18
CA SER A 264 -0.15 -13.05 -33.07
C SER A 264 -0.88 -13.89 -32.02
N LYS A 265 -0.91 -15.20 -32.28
CA LYS A 265 -1.33 -16.24 -31.35
C LYS A 265 -0.22 -17.26 -31.07
N ASN A 266 0.94 -17.08 -31.69
CA ASN A 266 2.08 -17.96 -31.51
C ASN A 266 2.89 -17.50 -30.29
N PRO A 267 3.04 -18.31 -29.23
CA PRO A 267 3.83 -17.92 -28.05
C PRO A 267 5.28 -17.54 -28.37
N ASP A 268 5.91 -18.19 -29.35
CA ASP A 268 7.31 -17.92 -29.70
C ASP A 268 7.54 -16.51 -30.25
N ASP A 269 6.50 -15.88 -30.81
CA ASP A 269 6.56 -14.50 -31.32
C ASP A 269 6.76 -13.45 -30.20
N TYR A 270 6.60 -13.86 -28.93
CA TYR A 270 6.72 -13.02 -27.74
C TYR A 270 8.09 -13.16 -27.05
N CYS A 271 8.98 -14.01 -27.57
CA CYS A 271 10.32 -14.24 -27.01
C CYS A 271 11.35 -13.24 -27.57
N GLY A 272 12.38 -12.93 -26.78
CA GLY A 272 13.41 -11.96 -27.15
C GLY A 272 13.01 -10.51 -26.88
N HIS A 273 13.72 -9.56 -27.50
CA HIS A 273 13.46 -8.12 -27.34
C HIS A 273 12.30 -7.69 -28.23
N VAL A 274 11.07 -7.96 -27.79
CA VAL A 274 9.84 -7.58 -28.50
C VAL A 274 8.87 -6.85 -27.57
N MET A 275 8.10 -5.91 -28.11
CA MET A 275 7.01 -5.25 -27.39
C MET A 275 5.69 -5.97 -27.73
N GLY A 276 5.30 -6.92 -26.87
CA GLY A 276 4.10 -7.73 -27.07
C GLY A 276 3.14 -7.72 -25.88
N PHE A 277 1.85 -7.88 -26.17
CA PHE A 277 0.76 -7.90 -25.19
C PHE A 277 -0.29 -8.94 -25.59
N ALA A 278 -0.69 -9.82 -24.67
CA ALA A 278 -1.62 -10.90 -24.98
C ALA A 278 -2.54 -11.29 -23.83
N LEU A 279 -3.72 -11.80 -24.18
CA LEU A 279 -4.58 -12.59 -23.29
C LEU A 279 -4.19 -14.07 -23.43
N VAL A 280 -3.76 -14.66 -22.31
CA VAL A 280 -3.24 -16.03 -22.27
C VAL A 280 -3.99 -16.89 -21.27
N THR A 281 -4.31 -18.12 -21.65
CA THR A 281 -4.60 -19.20 -20.69
C THR A 281 -3.32 -20.00 -20.51
N PHE A 282 -2.99 -20.34 -19.27
CA PHE A 282 -1.71 -20.97 -18.94
C PHE A 282 -1.86 -22.06 -17.88
N ARG A 283 -0.89 -22.98 -17.87
CA ARG A 283 -0.66 -23.97 -16.82
C ARG A 283 0.85 -24.21 -16.65
N PHE A 284 1.37 -23.88 -15.48
CA PHE A 284 2.74 -24.19 -15.07
C PHE A 284 2.87 -25.63 -14.57
N PRO A 285 4.05 -26.26 -14.72
CA PRO A 285 4.38 -27.48 -13.99
C PRO A 285 4.30 -27.27 -12.48
N GLU A 286 3.86 -28.28 -11.74
CA GLU A 286 3.75 -28.24 -10.26
C GLU A 286 5.10 -28.01 -9.56
N SER A 287 6.20 -28.33 -10.24
CA SER A 287 7.56 -28.08 -9.76
C SER A 287 7.96 -26.61 -9.75
N VAL A 288 7.20 -25.71 -10.39
CA VAL A 288 7.54 -24.27 -10.45
C VAL A 288 7.15 -23.59 -9.14
N PRO A 289 8.12 -23.16 -8.30
CA PRO A 289 7.81 -22.57 -7.00
C PRO A 289 7.25 -21.15 -7.15
N TYR A 290 7.66 -20.40 -8.18
CA TYR A 290 7.32 -18.99 -8.36
C TYR A 290 6.75 -18.71 -9.76
N PRO A 291 5.49 -19.11 -10.06
CA PRO A 291 4.83 -18.79 -11.32
C PRO A 291 4.93 -17.30 -11.65
N SER A 292 5.07 -16.96 -12.93
CA SER A 292 5.39 -15.60 -13.37
C SER A 292 4.19 -14.79 -13.84
N LEU A 293 3.07 -15.43 -14.22
CA LEU A 293 1.93 -14.75 -14.84
C LEU A 293 0.97 -14.15 -13.79
N PRO A 294 0.70 -12.82 -13.85
CA PRO A 294 -0.15 -12.16 -12.87
C PRO A 294 -1.63 -12.37 -13.18
N VAL A 295 -2.40 -12.85 -12.20
CA VAL A 295 -3.87 -12.88 -12.25
C VAL A 295 -4.41 -11.80 -11.32
N ARG A 296 -5.17 -10.86 -11.87
CA ARG A 296 -5.74 -9.75 -11.10
C ARG A 296 -7.08 -10.14 -10.51
N THR A 297 -7.29 -9.73 -9.28
CA THR A 297 -8.57 -9.75 -8.57
C THR A 297 -9.03 -8.32 -8.27
N ASP A 298 -10.34 -8.12 -8.14
CA ASP A 298 -10.91 -6.80 -7.82
C ASP A 298 -10.55 -6.34 -6.41
N GLN A 299 -10.52 -7.27 -5.44
CA GLN A 299 -10.38 -6.95 -4.01
C GLN A 299 -8.98 -7.22 -3.45
N TYR A 300 -8.29 -8.25 -3.91
CA TYR A 300 -7.09 -8.80 -3.26
C TYR A 300 -5.79 -8.54 -4.04
N GLY A 301 -5.86 -7.75 -5.11
CA GLY A 301 -4.72 -7.40 -5.95
C GLY A 301 -4.27 -8.54 -6.86
N LEU A 302 -2.95 -8.66 -7.07
CA LEU A 302 -2.35 -9.66 -7.96
C LEU A 302 -2.01 -10.96 -7.22
N PHE A 303 -2.27 -12.08 -7.90
CA PHE A 303 -1.91 -13.46 -7.57
C PHE A 303 -1.07 -14.06 -8.69
N PHE A 304 -0.32 -15.12 -8.38
CA PHE A 304 0.53 -15.85 -9.33
C PHE A 304 0.28 -17.36 -9.18
N PRO A 305 -0.89 -17.86 -9.61
CA PRO A 305 -1.27 -19.27 -9.51
C PRO A 305 -0.53 -20.15 -10.53
N LEU A 306 -0.64 -21.47 -10.40
CA LEU A 306 -0.14 -22.44 -11.39
C LEU A 306 -0.98 -22.43 -12.67
N SER A 307 -2.27 -22.13 -12.60
CA SER A 307 -3.12 -22.08 -13.78
C SER A 307 -4.15 -20.95 -13.73
N GLY A 308 -4.57 -20.50 -14.90
CA GLY A 308 -5.62 -19.47 -15.03
C GLY A 308 -5.56 -18.73 -16.37
N GLU A 309 -6.16 -17.54 -16.37
CA GLU A 309 -6.15 -16.60 -17.48
C GLU A 309 -5.48 -15.28 -17.05
N SER A 310 -4.61 -14.73 -17.89
CA SER A 310 -3.85 -13.52 -17.60
C SER A 310 -3.72 -12.62 -18.83
N TRP A 311 -3.69 -11.31 -18.59
CA TRP A 311 -3.20 -10.34 -19.56
C TRP A 311 -1.71 -10.12 -19.30
N ALA A 312 -0.86 -10.58 -20.20
CA ALA A 312 0.58 -10.65 -20.00
C ALA A 312 1.36 -9.89 -21.07
N THR A 313 2.49 -9.34 -20.66
CA THR A 313 3.48 -8.73 -21.55
C THR A 313 4.43 -9.78 -22.13
N ALA A 314 5.09 -9.47 -23.25
CA ALA A 314 6.07 -10.35 -23.87
C ALA A 314 7.16 -10.86 -22.89
N PRO A 315 7.81 -10.03 -22.04
CA PRO A 315 8.76 -10.54 -21.05
C PRO A 315 8.19 -11.57 -20.07
N GLU A 316 6.93 -11.41 -19.67
CA GLU A 316 6.26 -12.35 -18.76
C GLU A 316 5.92 -13.67 -19.46
N ILE A 317 5.56 -13.61 -20.74
CA ILE A 317 5.33 -14.77 -21.60
C ILE A 317 6.65 -15.52 -21.84
N GLU A 318 7.73 -14.83 -22.19
CA GLU A 318 9.08 -15.39 -22.36
C GLU A 318 9.51 -16.14 -21.09
N LEU A 319 9.36 -15.51 -19.91
CA LEU A 319 9.65 -16.19 -18.65
C LEU A 319 8.75 -17.42 -18.45
N ALA A 320 7.44 -17.29 -18.67
CA ALA A 320 6.52 -18.40 -18.47
C ALA A 320 6.86 -19.62 -19.35
N LEU A 321 7.21 -19.39 -20.62
CA LEU A 321 7.69 -20.43 -21.53
C LEU A 321 8.99 -21.07 -21.04
N SER A 322 9.95 -20.26 -20.57
CA SER A 322 11.22 -20.78 -20.03
C SER A 322 11.04 -21.64 -18.77
N LEU A 323 9.98 -21.40 -18.00
CA LEU A 323 9.58 -22.20 -16.82
C LEU A 323 8.77 -23.45 -17.21
N GLY A 324 8.58 -23.71 -18.50
CA GLY A 324 7.85 -24.87 -19.01
C GLY A 324 6.33 -24.75 -18.94
N ALA A 325 5.79 -23.53 -18.88
CA ALA A 325 4.33 -23.35 -18.88
C ALA A 325 3.73 -23.74 -20.23
N GLU A 326 2.69 -24.56 -20.19
CA GLU A 326 1.78 -24.75 -21.31
C GLU A 326 0.88 -23.52 -21.41
N MET A 327 0.78 -22.91 -22.59
CA MET A 327 -0.08 -21.73 -22.76
C MET A 327 -0.70 -21.62 -24.15
N THR A 328 -1.87 -20.99 -24.18
CA THR A 328 -2.60 -20.65 -25.39
C THR A 328 -2.84 -19.14 -25.42
N ILE A 329 -2.41 -18.49 -26.50
CA ILE A 329 -2.71 -17.08 -26.74
C ILE A 329 -4.04 -16.96 -27.47
N HIS A 330 -5.04 -16.38 -26.82
CA HIS A 330 -6.37 -16.17 -27.42
C HIS A 330 -6.35 -15.00 -28.40
N ASN A 331 -5.79 -13.89 -27.93
CA ASN A 331 -5.62 -12.65 -28.65
C ASN A 331 -4.34 -11.98 -28.18
N GLY A 332 -3.52 -11.51 -29.12
CA GLY A 332 -2.35 -10.73 -28.76
C GLY A 332 -1.83 -9.91 -29.93
N ILE A 333 -1.03 -8.91 -29.59
CA ILE A 333 -0.36 -8.01 -30.52
C ILE A 333 1.15 -8.04 -30.30
N ILE A 334 1.88 -7.81 -31.39
CA ILE A 334 3.31 -7.50 -31.39
C ILE A 334 3.47 -6.13 -32.05
N VAL A 335 4.16 -5.23 -31.35
CA VAL A 335 4.59 -3.93 -31.86
C VAL A 335 6.07 -4.05 -32.21
N PRO A 336 6.43 -4.01 -33.51
CA PRO A 336 7.83 -4.03 -33.91
C PRO A 336 8.57 -2.80 -33.38
N TRP A 337 9.87 -2.95 -33.15
CA TRP A 337 10.75 -1.81 -32.96
C TRP A 337 11.18 -1.27 -34.32
N ILE A 338 11.31 0.05 -34.45
CA ILE A 338 11.94 0.66 -35.61
C ILE A 338 13.45 0.39 -35.50
N CYS A 339 13.97 -0.41 -36.43
CA CYS A 339 15.41 -0.61 -36.61
C CYS A 339 15.93 0.48 -37.55
N ASP A 340 16.88 1.30 -37.08
CA ASP A 340 17.61 2.18 -37.98
C ASP A 340 18.51 1.30 -38.87
N THR A 341 18.27 1.34 -40.19
CA THR A 341 19.03 0.54 -41.16
C THR A 341 20.17 1.34 -41.79
N SER A 342 20.48 2.52 -41.26
CA SER A 342 21.55 3.36 -41.79
C SER A 342 22.94 2.77 -41.47
N PRO A 343 23.88 2.73 -42.45
CA PRO A 343 25.17 2.05 -42.35
C PRO A 343 26.19 2.68 -41.37
N HIS A 344 25.76 3.66 -40.55
CA HIS A 344 26.60 4.39 -39.58
C HIS A 344 26.11 4.32 -38.13
N ASN A 345 24.97 3.68 -37.86
CA ASN A 345 24.44 3.45 -36.51
C ASN A 345 23.89 2.03 -36.42
N SER A 346 24.68 1.10 -35.91
CA SER A 346 24.34 -0.33 -35.86
C SER A 346 23.44 -0.75 -34.69
N GLU A 347 23.06 0.16 -33.80
CA GLU A 347 22.24 -0.17 -32.62
C GLU A 347 21.11 0.85 -32.42
N SER A 348 19.86 0.36 -32.46
CA SER A 348 18.70 1.16 -32.06
C SER A 348 18.80 1.49 -30.57
N THR A 349 18.94 2.78 -30.24
CA THR A 349 19.03 3.26 -28.85
C THR A 349 17.66 3.55 -28.26
N SER A 350 17.53 3.43 -26.94
CA SER A 350 16.30 3.75 -26.21
C SER A 350 15.86 5.21 -26.36
N VAL A 351 14.54 5.42 -26.45
CA VAL A 351 13.96 6.77 -26.45
C VAL A 351 14.12 7.50 -25.11
N PHE A 352 14.46 6.78 -24.04
CA PHE A 352 14.66 7.33 -22.70
C PHE A 352 16.13 7.50 -22.32
N LEU A 353 17.08 7.00 -23.15
CA LEU A 353 18.51 7.00 -22.82
C LEU A 353 19.04 8.39 -22.43
N PRO A 354 18.82 9.47 -23.23
CA PRO A 354 19.35 10.78 -22.88
C PRO A 354 18.79 11.33 -21.55
N PHE A 355 17.52 11.02 -21.26
CA PHE A 355 16.88 11.45 -20.01
C PHE A 355 17.43 10.69 -18.80
N VAL A 356 17.60 9.38 -18.90
CA VAL A 356 18.12 8.56 -17.79
C VAL A 356 19.59 8.91 -17.49
N GLN A 357 20.42 9.08 -18.53
CA GLN A 357 21.80 9.56 -18.39
C GLN A 357 21.84 10.91 -17.67
N GLN A 358 21.01 11.86 -18.09
CA GLN A 358 20.95 13.18 -17.45
C GLN A 358 20.51 13.09 -15.97
N VAL A 359 19.47 12.31 -15.65
CA VAL A 359 19.02 12.13 -14.26
C VAL A 359 20.17 11.58 -13.41
N ARG A 360 20.88 10.58 -13.91
CA ARG A 360 21.98 9.92 -13.21
C ARG A 360 23.17 10.85 -13.01
N GLU A 361 23.63 11.51 -14.07
CA GLU A 361 24.75 12.46 -13.99
C GLU A 361 24.48 13.56 -12.98
N ASN A 362 23.31 14.20 -13.03
CA ASN A 362 23.01 15.29 -12.11
C ASN A 362 22.82 14.79 -10.68
N ARG A 363 22.19 13.61 -10.49
CA ARG A 363 22.12 12.98 -9.17
C ARG A 363 23.50 12.75 -8.57
N ASN A 364 24.47 12.26 -9.36
CA ASN A 364 25.83 11.97 -8.91
C ASN A 364 26.68 13.23 -8.66
N ARG A 365 26.35 14.36 -9.28
CA ARG A 365 27.02 15.66 -9.03
C ARG A 365 26.66 16.27 -7.68
N HIS A 366 25.56 15.83 -7.05
CA HIS A 366 25.11 16.36 -5.77
C HIS A 366 25.52 15.46 -4.59
N ILE A 367 25.67 16.07 -3.43
CA ILE A 367 25.98 15.36 -2.18
C ILE A 367 24.83 14.41 -1.83
N LYS A 368 25.14 13.14 -1.57
CA LYS A 368 24.14 12.13 -1.19
C LYS A 368 23.28 12.62 -0.02
N GLY A 369 21.96 12.59 -0.20
CA GLY A 369 21.00 13.02 0.82
C GLY A 369 20.64 14.52 0.77
N SER A 370 21.28 15.32 -0.09
CA SER A 370 20.88 16.71 -0.35
C SER A 370 19.49 16.79 -0.97
N LEU A 371 18.90 17.99 -0.98
CA LEU A 371 17.59 18.20 -1.59
C LEU A 371 17.64 17.89 -3.09
N GLU A 372 18.68 18.36 -3.76
CA GLU A 372 18.89 18.26 -5.20
C GLU A 372 19.09 16.80 -5.64
N GLU A 373 19.90 16.02 -4.91
CA GLU A 373 20.08 14.58 -5.16
C GLU A 373 18.74 13.83 -5.06
N LYS A 374 17.95 14.12 -4.02
CA LYS A 374 16.63 13.54 -3.83
C LYS A 374 15.67 13.96 -4.93
N PHE A 375 15.69 15.23 -5.35
CA PHE A 375 14.84 15.72 -6.44
C PHE A 375 15.13 15.02 -7.76
N TRP A 376 16.41 14.89 -8.14
CA TRP A 376 16.79 14.19 -9.37
C TRP A 376 16.38 12.72 -9.33
N LYS A 377 16.57 12.04 -8.20
CA LYS A 377 16.10 10.67 -7.98
C LYS A 377 14.59 10.55 -8.16
N GLU A 378 13.81 11.42 -7.51
CA GLU A 378 12.35 11.40 -7.61
C GLU A 378 11.84 11.80 -8.99
N ILE A 379 12.54 12.67 -9.72
CA ILE A 379 12.23 13.03 -11.11
C ILE A 379 12.34 11.80 -12.02
N GLY A 380 13.43 11.02 -11.90
CA GLY A 380 13.60 9.78 -12.65
C GLY A 380 12.46 8.79 -12.40
N ASN A 381 12.16 8.53 -11.13
CA ASN A 381 11.11 7.59 -10.73
C ASN A 381 9.69 8.08 -11.11
N SER A 382 9.45 9.39 -11.05
CA SER A 382 8.13 9.98 -11.32
C SER A 382 7.75 9.98 -12.79
N LEU A 383 8.72 9.99 -13.72
CA LEU A 383 8.42 9.98 -15.15
C LEU A 383 7.63 8.72 -15.54
N TYR A 384 8.09 7.54 -15.10
CA TYR A 384 7.38 6.28 -15.32
C TYR A 384 5.94 6.35 -14.79
N GLY A 385 5.73 6.88 -13.57
CA GLY A 385 4.39 7.05 -13.00
C GLY A 385 3.47 7.94 -13.84
N LYS A 386 4.03 8.89 -14.61
CA LYS A 386 3.29 9.75 -15.54
C LYS A 386 2.93 9.07 -16.85
N LEU A 387 3.71 8.08 -17.31
CA LEU A 387 3.34 7.23 -18.45
C LEU A 387 2.06 6.44 -18.16
N ALA A 388 1.85 6.04 -16.91
CA ALA A 388 0.70 5.26 -16.46
C ALA A 388 -0.51 6.09 -15.98
N GLN A 389 -0.41 7.42 -15.96
CA GLN A 389 -1.44 8.29 -15.38
C GLN A 389 -2.72 8.24 -16.23
N GLY A 390 -3.86 7.92 -15.61
CA GLY A 390 -5.16 7.93 -16.29
C GLY A 390 -5.44 6.67 -17.13
N LEU A 391 -4.56 5.67 -17.17
CA LEU A 391 -4.82 4.39 -17.85
C LEU A 391 -5.96 3.59 -17.21
N ARG A 392 -6.26 3.85 -15.95
CA ARG A 392 -7.42 3.29 -15.24
C ARG A 392 -8.22 4.40 -14.60
N ALA A 393 -9.52 4.17 -14.49
CA ALA A 393 -10.44 5.04 -13.77
C ALA A 393 -10.03 5.14 -12.29
N LYS A 394 -9.16 6.11 -11.98
CA LYS A 394 -8.93 6.60 -10.62
C LYS A 394 -9.57 7.97 -10.54
N THR A 395 -10.38 8.21 -9.53
CA THR A 395 -10.96 9.52 -9.27
C THR A 395 -10.05 10.34 -8.36
N ALA A 396 -9.99 11.64 -8.62
CA ALA A 396 -9.34 12.63 -7.77
C ALA A 396 -10.33 13.76 -7.49
N PHE A 397 -10.22 14.39 -6.32
CA PHE A 397 -11.08 15.51 -5.94
C PHE A 397 -10.62 16.80 -6.64
N ASP A 398 -11.51 17.42 -7.41
CA ASP A 398 -11.29 18.70 -8.09
C ASP A 398 -11.68 19.85 -7.16
N THR A 399 -10.69 20.53 -6.58
CA THR A 399 -10.90 21.65 -5.65
C THR A 399 -11.53 22.88 -6.29
N ALA A 400 -11.43 23.05 -7.61
CA ALA A 400 -12.05 24.17 -8.30
C ALA A 400 -13.56 23.99 -8.49
N ARG A 401 -14.05 22.74 -8.44
CA ARG A 401 -15.46 22.40 -8.69
C ARG A 401 -16.16 21.67 -7.54
N GLY A 402 -15.42 21.26 -6.51
CA GLY A 402 -15.94 20.53 -5.36
C GLY A 402 -16.41 19.10 -5.66
N LEU A 403 -15.95 18.49 -6.76
CA LEU A 403 -16.43 17.18 -7.24
C LEU A 403 -15.28 16.20 -7.51
N ASN A 404 -15.54 14.91 -7.28
CA ASN A 404 -14.63 13.85 -7.71
C ASN A 404 -14.70 13.69 -9.23
N ARG A 405 -13.55 13.70 -9.91
CA ARG A 405 -13.43 13.53 -11.36
C ARG A 405 -12.40 12.47 -11.69
N SER A 406 -12.57 11.81 -12.83
CA SER A 406 -11.54 10.90 -13.35
C SER A 406 -10.24 11.66 -13.53
N LEU A 407 -9.13 11.11 -13.04
CA LEU A 407 -7.81 11.69 -13.20
C LEU A 407 -7.47 11.70 -14.69
N PRO A 408 -7.28 12.88 -15.32
CA PRO A 408 -7.00 12.93 -16.73
C PRO A 408 -5.62 12.34 -17.05
N PRO A 409 -5.42 11.85 -18.30
CA PRO A 409 -4.10 11.48 -18.78
C PRO A 409 -3.08 12.62 -18.59
N SER A 410 -1.83 12.27 -18.27
CA SER A 410 -0.68 13.16 -18.45
C SER A 410 -0.39 13.38 -19.94
N SER A 411 0.33 14.45 -20.29
CA SER A 411 0.79 14.71 -21.66
C SER A 411 1.75 13.65 -22.23
N VAL A 412 2.31 12.79 -21.36
CA VAL A 412 3.19 11.67 -21.74
C VAL A 412 2.54 10.30 -21.50
N THR A 413 1.22 10.24 -21.27
CA THR A 413 0.54 8.97 -21.00
C THR A 413 0.74 8.00 -22.17
N GLN A 414 1.33 6.85 -21.87
CA GLN A 414 1.73 5.86 -22.85
C GLN A 414 1.53 4.44 -22.28
N PRO A 415 0.40 3.78 -22.60
CA PRO A 415 0.08 2.47 -22.06
C PRO A 415 1.07 1.37 -22.46
N PHE A 416 1.55 1.38 -23.71
CA PHE A 416 2.50 0.38 -24.22
C PHE A 416 3.80 0.42 -23.40
N PHE A 417 4.33 1.62 -23.16
CA PHE A 417 5.54 1.79 -22.33
C PHE A 417 5.30 1.41 -20.88
N ALA A 418 4.21 1.90 -20.28
CA ALA A 418 3.89 1.60 -18.88
C ALA A 418 3.73 0.10 -18.63
N ALA A 419 2.99 -0.60 -19.50
CA ALA A 419 2.80 -2.05 -19.40
C ALA A 419 4.12 -2.80 -19.59
N HIS A 420 4.86 -2.52 -20.67
CA HIS A 420 6.13 -3.18 -21.00
C HIS A 420 7.15 -3.04 -19.86
N VAL A 421 7.39 -1.81 -19.37
CA VAL A 421 8.35 -1.57 -18.28
C VAL A 421 7.97 -2.38 -17.03
N THR A 422 6.71 -2.35 -16.60
CA THR A 422 6.32 -3.12 -15.40
C THR A 422 6.39 -4.62 -15.60
N GLY A 423 6.01 -5.10 -16.78
CA GLY A 423 6.08 -6.52 -17.13
C GLY A 423 7.52 -7.02 -17.16
N PHE A 424 8.42 -6.25 -17.78
CA PHE A 424 9.85 -6.54 -17.82
C PHE A 424 10.45 -6.65 -16.41
N ILE A 425 10.19 -5.69 -15.51
CA ILE A 425 10.69 -5.77 -14.13
C ILE A 425 10.14 -6.97 -13.37
N ARG A 426 8.84 -7.28 -13.51
CA ARG A 426 8.26 -8.48 -12.90
C ARG A 426 8.91 -9.77 -13.42
N ALA A 427 9.18 -9.81 -14.73
CA ALA A 427 9.80 -10.96 -15.37
C ALA A 427 11.26 -11.13 -14.94
N VAL A 428 12.07 -10.07 -14.88
CA VAL A 428 13.46 -10.14 -14.39
C VAL A 428 13.52 -10.66 -12.95
N VAL A 429 12.72 -10.11 -12.03
CA VAL A 429 12.68 -10.60 -10.65
C VAL A 429 12.17 -12.04 -10.58
N GLY A 430 11.18 -12.39 -11.41
CA GLY A 430 10.67 -13.76 -11.50
C GLY A 430 11.71 -14.76 -12.00
N GLU A 431 12.54 -14.38 -12.97
CA GLU A 431 13.64 -15.20 -13.49
C GLU A 431 14.69 -15.42 -12.40
N LEU A 432 15.14 -14.35 -11.73
CA LEU A 432 16.12 -14.43 -10.64
C LEU A 432 15.64 -15.34 -9.50
N MET A 433 14.38 -15.24 -9.10
CA MET A 433 13.82 -16.08 -8.03
C MET A 433 13.73 -17.56 -8.42
N ASN A 434 13.38 -17.88 -9.67
CA ASN A 434 13.33 -19.26 -10.13
C ASN A 434 14.71 -19.83 -10.47
N ALA A 435 15.73 -18.99 -10.65
CA ALA A 435 17.12 -19.39 -10.86
C ALA A 435 17.91 -19.62 -9.56
N LEU A 436 17.28 -19.44 -8.38
CA LEU A 436 17.91 -19.70 -7.09
C LEU A 436 18.22 -21.21 -6.91
N PRO A 437 19.34 -21.55 -6.23
CA PRO A 437 19.64 -22.93 -5.86
C PRO A 437 18.51 -23.61 -5.07
N SER A 438 18.37 -24.93 -5.21
CA SER A 438 17.26 -25.69 -4.61
C SER A 438 17.24 -25.71 -3.07
N ASP A 439 18.37 -25.42 -2.43
CA ASP A 439 18.52 -25.28 -0.98
C ASP A 439 18.24 -23.85 -0.47
N SER A 440 18.05 -22.90 -1.39
CA SER A 440 17.72 -21.51 -1.07
C SER A 440 16.23 -21.32 -0.88
N SER A 441 15.88 -20.30 -0.09
CA SER A 441 14.52 -19.92 0.23
C SER A 441 14.29 -18.44 -0.01
N VAL A 442 13.06 -18.09 -0.41
CA VAL A 442 12.61 -16.71 -0.53
C VAL A 442 11.58 -16.43 0.55
N VAL A 443 11.72 -15.31 1.26
CA VAL A 443 10.78 -14.86 2.30
C VAL A 443 9.64 -14.04 1.68
N SER A 444 9.98 -13.10 0.80
CA SER A 444 9.02 -12.24 0.12
C SER A 444 9.63 -11.56 -1.10
N VAL A 445 8.76 -11.07 -1.98
CA VAL A 445 9.09 -10.21 -3.11
C VAL A 445 8.26 -8.93 -3.03
N THR A 446 8.89 -7.77 -3.23
CA THR A 446 8.24 -6.46 -3.20
C THR A 446 8.70 -5.62 -4.40
N THR A 447 7.88 -5.61 -5.44
CA THR A 447 8.07 -4.86 -6.69
C THR A 447 9.28 -5.33 -7.50
N ASP A 448 10.46 -4.85 -7.16
CA ASP A 448 11.74 -4.98 -7.86
C ASP A 448 12.83 -5.60 -6.97
N GLY A 449 12.47 -6.02 -5.75
CA GLY A 449 13.39 -6.68 -4.83
C GLY A 449 12.79 -7.90 -4.13
N PHE A 450 13.66 -8.77 -3.63
CA PHE A 450 13.30 -10.01 -2.95
C PHE A 450 14.26 -10.32 -1.79
N LEU A 451 13.71 -10.96 -0.76
CA LEU A 451 14.41 -11.38 0.45
C LEU A 451 14.72 -12.87 0.36
N THR A 452 15.99 -13.26 0.41
CA THR A 452 16.44 -14.66 0.30
C THR A 452 17.63 -14.96 1.20
N ASN A 453 17.89 -16.23 1.52
CA ASN A 453 19.12 -16.66 2.19
C ASN A 453 20.25 -17.01 1.20
N CYS A 454 20.05 -16.80 -0.11
CA CYS A 454 21.08 -17.02 -1.12
C CYS A 454 22.06 -15.83 -1.18
N PRO A 455 23.38 -16.03 -1.00
CA PRO A 455 24.37 -14.98 -1.18
C PRO A 455 24.53 -14.62 -2.67
N LEU A 456 24.92 -13.37 -2.94
CA LEU A 456 24.91 -12.78 -4.29
C LEU A 456 25.73 -13.56 -5.32
N ASP A 457 26.87 -14.12 -4.92
CA ASP A 457 27.78 -14.90 -5.75
C ASP A 457 27.19 -16.24 -6.22
N LYS A 458 26.13 -16.71 -5.57
CA LYS A 458 25.40 -17.94 -5.94
C LYS A 458 24.13 -17.69 -6.74
N ILE A 459 23.72 -16.44 -6.92
CA ILE A 459 22.52 -16.11 -7.71
C ILE A 459 22.89 -16.20 -9.20
N ASN A 460 22.27 -17.11 -9.92
CA ASN A 460 22.46 -17.21 -11.36
C ASN A 460 21.75 -16.04 -12.07
N MET A 461 22.55 -15.13 -12.60
CA MET A 461 22.11 -13.91 -13.30
C MET A 461 22.25 -14.01 -14.83
N SER A 462 22.55 -15.20 -15.37
CA SER A 462 22.82 -15.41 -16.81
C SER A 462 21.56 -15.71 -17.64
N GLY A 463 20.37 -15.62 -17.06
CA GLY A 463 19.10 -15.80 -17.79
C GLY A 463 18.90 -14.72 -18.86
N PRO A 464 18.09 -14.96 -19.91
CA PRO A 464 17.88 -14.01 -20.98
C PRO A 464 17.35 -12.65 -20.51
N LEU A 465 16.44 -12.61 -19.53
CA LEU A 465 15.86 -11.36 -19.04
C LEU A 465 16.83 -10.62 -18.12
N SER A 466 17.51 -11.35 -17.23
CA SER A 466 18.52 -10.82 -16.31
C SER A 466 19.73 -10.28 -17.07
N SER A 467 20.20 -10.99 -18.10
CA SER A 467 21.31 -10.54 -18.97
C SER A 467 20.92 -9.28 -19.76
N ARG A 468 19.68 -9.21 -20.24
CA ARG A 468 19.15 -7.99 -20.89
C ARG A 468 19.13 -6.83 -19.91
N PHE A 469 18.60 -7.03 -18.70
CA PHE A 469 18.58 -6.00 -17.67
C PHE A 469 19.99 -5.54 -17.26
N GLN A 470 20.94 -6.47 -17.11
CA GLN A 470 22.36 -6.18 -16.85
C GLN A 470 22.96 -5.31 -17.95
N SER A 471 22.69 -5.65 -19.22
CA SER A 471 23.18 -4.87 -20.36
C SER A 471 22.65 -3.42 -20.31
N LEU A 472 21.40 -3.22 -19.88
CA LEU A 472 20.83 -1.88 -19.68
C LEU A 472 21.48 -1.15 -18.50
N CYS A 473 21.84 -1.85 -17.42
CA CYS A 473 22.65 -1.27 -16.34
C CYS A 473 24.01 -0.82 -16.87
N ASP A 474 24.69 -1.64 -17.68
CA ASP A 474 26.01 -1.33 -18.22
C ASP A 474 26.01 -0.12 -19.17
N ILE A 475 24.91 0.15 -19.89
CA ILE A 475 24.76 1.36 -20.72
C ILE A 475 24.86 2.66 -19.91
N VAL A 476 24.33 2.68 -18.69
CA VAL A 476 24.30 3.89 -17.85
C VAL A 476 25.32 3.86 -16.72
N ASP A 477 25.78 2.68 -16.34
CA ASP A 477 26.67 2.40 -15.21
C ASP A 477 27.59 1.21 -15.48
N PRO A 478 28.58 1.36 -16.37
CA PRO A 478 29.46 0.27 -16.77
C PRO A 478 30.11 -0.41 -15.56
N GLY A 479 29.95 -1.74 -15.44
CA GLY A 479 30.55 -2.54 -14.37
C GLY A 479 29.76 -2.55 -13.07
N SER A 480 28.58 -1.94 -13.02
CA SER A 480 27.66 -2.09 -11.90
C SER A 480 26.91 -3.43 -11.96
N SER A 481 26.55 -3.97 -10.80
CA SER A 481 25.68 -5.15 -10.70
C SER A 481 24.21 -4.73 -10.79
N MET A 482 23.40 -5.51 -11.50
CA MET A 482 21.94 -5.33 -11.52
C MET A 482 21.32 -5.47 -10.14
N LEU A 483 21.91 -6.25 -9.22
CA LEU A 483 21.42 -6.43 -7.86
C LEU A 483 22.25 -5.62 -6.87
N THR A 484 21.54 -4.88 -6.02
CA THR A 484 22.10 -4.17 -4.87
C THR A 484 21.55 -4.76 -3.57
N CYS A 485 22.43 -5.19 -2.66
CA CYS A 485 22.03 -5.63 -1.32
C CYS A 485 21.69 -4.41 -0.44
N LYS A 486 20.45 -4.33 0.03
CA LYS A 486 19.94 -3.25 0.88
C LYS A 486 20.07 -3.54 2.37
N HIS A 487 19.78 -4.76 2.76
CA HIS A 487 19.75 -5.19 4.16
C HIS A 487 20.33 -6.59 4.29
N GLU A 488 20.93 -6.85 5.45
CA GLU A 488 21.41 -8.17 5.84
C GLU A 488 20.99 -8.40 7.30
N VAL A 489 20.29 -9.50 7.55
CA VAL A 489 19.71 -9.81 8.86
C VAL A 489 19.82 -11.30 9.16
N SER A 490 19.88 -11.66 10.45
CA SER A 490 20.02 -13.05 10.89
C SER A 490 18.68 -13.74 11.07
N GLN A 491 17.60 -12.98 11.26
CA GLN A 491 16.26 -13.54 11.36
C GLN A 491 15.19 -12.47 11.13
N LEU A 492 14.08 -12.87 10.50
CA LEU A 492 12.98 -12.00 10.11
C LEU A 492 11.65 -12.45 10.74
N ILE A 493 10.69 -11.54 10.79
CA ILE A 493 9.27 -11.86 10.85
C ILE A 493 8.65 -11.56 9.49
N ALA A 494 8.03 -12.56 8.87
CA ALA A 494 7.25 -12.43 7.65
C ALA A 494 5.76 -12.48 8.00
N MET A 495 5.06 -11.35 7.91
CA MET A 495 3.65 -11.25 8.30
C MET A 495 2.73 -11.48 7.10
N LYS A 496 3.02 -10.75 6.02
CA LYS A 496 2.24 -10.67 4.77
C LYS A 496 3.01 -9.86 3.73
N THR A 497 2.42 -9.66 2.55
CA THR A 497 2.94 -8.73 1.54
C THR A 497 3.28 -7.36 2.14
N ARG A 498 4.53 -6.91 1.94
CA ARG A 498 5.09 -5.65 2.48
C ARG A 498 5.06 -5.55 4.02
N GLY A 499 5.04 -6.69 4.71
CA GLY A 499 5.09 -6.84 6.16
C GLY A 499 6.25 -7.72 6.60
N GLN A 500 7.47 -7.18 6.60
CA GLN A 500 8.72 -7.85 6.94
C GLN A 500 9.46 -7.05 8.01
N LEU A 501 9.80 -7.66 9.14
CA LEU A 501 10.47 -7.00 10.26
C LEU A 501 11.75 -7.77 10.62
N THR A 502 12.72 -7.08 11.21
CA THR A 502 13.91 -7.73 11.74
C THR A 502 13.60 -8.32 13.11
N TYR A 503 13.73 -9.64 13.26
CA TYR A 503 13.60 -10.31 14.54
C TYR A 503 14.94 -10.39 15.27
N ARG A 504 16.00 -10.76 14.54
CA ARG A 504 17.39 -10.71 15.01
C ARG A 504 18.23 -9.97 13.97
N ALA A 505 18.93 -8.94 14.42
CA ALA A 505 19.77 -8.10 13.56
C ALA A 505 21.18 -8.67 13.42
N ILE A 506 21.90 -8.22 12.39
CA ILE A 506 23.35 -8.39 12.27
C ILE A 506 24.00 -7.06 12.68
N GLN A 507 25.04 -7.12 13.53
CA GLN A 507 25.70 -5.92 14.05
C GLN A 507 26.25 -5.05 12.89
N GLY A 508 25.92 -3.75 12.92
CA GLY A 508 26.38 -2.78 11.92
C GLY A 508 25.62 -2.80 10.59
N LYS A 509 24.61 -3.67 10.43
CA LYS A 509 23.78 -3.73 9.22
C LYS A 509 22.42 -3.05 9.44
N PRO A 510 21.86 -2.37 8.42
CA PRO A 510 20.51 -1.81 8.50
C PRO A 510 19.44 -2.90 8.69
N VAL A 511 18.41 -2.60 9.47
CA VAL A 511 17.28 -3.52 9.71
C VAL A 511 16.28 -3.51 8.55
N VAL A 512 15.72 -4.67 8.23
CA VAL A 512 14.52 -4.78 7.40
C VAL A 512 13.31 -4.32 8.20
N HIS A 513 12.56 -3.34 7.67
CA HIS A 513 11.48 -2.68 8.41
C HIS A 513 10.30 -2.25 7.51
N ALA A 514 9.53 -3.22 7.04
CA ALA A 514 8.29 -3.03 6.29
C ALA A 514 7.07 -3.37 7.17
N ARG A 515 6.19 -2.38 7.42
CA ARG A 515 5.13 -2.45 8.46
C ARG A 515 3.73 -2.80 7.95
N ALA A 516 3.59 -3.21 6.69
CA ALA A 516 2.30 -3.46 6.04
C ALA A 516 1.27 -2.30 6.19
N GLY A 517 1.75 -1.06 6.20
CA GLY A 517 0.91 0.14 6.35
C GLY A 517 0.58 0.54 7.79
N VAL A 518 1.02 -0.22 8.79
CA VAL A 518 0.89 0.15 10.21
C VAL A 518 1.87 1.27 10.54
N LYS A 519 1.39 2.29 11.26
CA LYS A 519 2.19 3.38 11.81
C LYS A 519 2.19 3.22 13.34
N PRO A 520 3.35 3.02 13.97
CA PRO A 520 3.45 3.04 15.43
C PRO A 520 2.94 4.38 15.99
N PRO A 521 2.44 4.38 17.25
CA PRO A 521 2.03 5.59 17.95
C PRO A 521 3.10 6.68 17.94
N ALA A 522 2.68 7.94 18.03
CA ALA A 522 3.57 9.10 17.86
C ALA A 522 4.60 9.26 18.99
N ASP A 523 4.30 8.71 20.17
CA ASP A 523 5.15 8.66 21.36
C ASP A 523 6.26 7.60 21.26
N ILE A 524 6.15 6.63 20.34
CA ILE A 524 7.22 5.66 20.08
C ILE A 524 8.34 6.34 19.29
N PRO A 525 9.60 6.32 19.77
CA PRO A 525 10.73 6.82 19.00
C PRO A 525 10.93 6.03 17.70
N ARG A 526 11.39 6.71 16.64
CA ARG A 526 11.63 6.04 15.33
C ARG A 526 12.65 4.91 15.40
N SER A 527 13.61 4.97 16.32
CA SER A 527 14.58 3.90 16.56
C SER A 527 13.91 2.60 17.02
N ASP A 528 12.78 2.71 17.71
CA ASP A 528 12.15 1.59 18.42
C ASP A 528 10.94 1.06 17.62
N TYR A 529 10.69 1.61 16.43
CA TYR A 529 9.59 1.19 15.57
C TYR A 529 9.65 -0.29 15.22
N ASN A 530 10.84 -0.85 15.01
CA ASN A 530 10.98 -2.27 14.70
C ASN A 530 10.53 -3.12 15.89
N ASP A 531 11.02 -2.83 17.09
CA ASP A 531 10.76 -3.60 18.30
C ASP A 531 9.29 -3.52 18.70
N TYR A 532 8.69 -2.32 18.60
CA TYR A 532 7.25 -2.14 18.76
C TYR A 532 6.45 -3.01 17.80
N MET A 533 6.85 -3.07 16.53
CA MET A 533 6.13 -3.84 15.51
C MET A 533 6.31 -5.35 15.70
N VAL A 534 7.48 -5.80 16.17
CA VAL A 534 7.75 -7.19 16.54
C VAL A 534 6.84 -7.60 17.70
N ASP A 535 6.82 -6.82 18.78
CA ASP A 535 5.95 -7.06 19.93
C ASP A 535 4.47 -7.07 19.52
N LEU A 536 4.03 -6.04 18.78
CA LEU A 536 2.67 -5.93 18.27
C LEU A 536 2.28 -7.16 17.46
N TYR A 537 3.14 -7.65 16.55
CA TYR A 537 2.81 -8.83 15.75
C TYR A 537 2.68 -10.08 16.61
N LEU A 538 3.63 -10.36 17.50
CA LEU A 538 3.62 -11.56 18.34
C LEU A 538 2.42 -11.55 19.32
N ASN A 539 2.09 -10.38 19.85
CA ASN A 539 1.08 -10.22 20.89
C ASN A 539 -0.30 -9.78 20.37
N ARG A 540 -0.47 -9.58 19.05
CA ARG A 540 -1.73 -9.10 18.44
C ARG A 540 -2.96 -9.89 18.87
N LEU A 541 -4.09 -9.22 19.06
CA LEU A 541 -5.37 -9.86 19.39
C LEU A 541 -6.36 -9.79 18.22
N PRO A 542 -7.29 -10.76 18.10
CA PRO A 542 -8.36 -10.66 17.13
C PRO A 542 -9.16 -9.37 17.32
N GLY A 543 -9.40 -8.64 16.22
CA GLY A 543 -10.20 -7.41 16.26
C GLY A 543 -9.49 -6.20 16.88
N GLN A 544 -8.23 -6.32 17.29
CA GLN A 544 -7.45 -5.21 17.84
C GLN A 544 -7.47 -4.00 16.91
N THR A 545 -7.63 -2.81 17.47
CA THR A 545 -7.56 -1.53 16.77
C THR A 545 -6.30 -0.78 17.17
N LEU A 546 -5.81 0.09 16.28
CA LEU A 546 -4.76 1.05 16.56
C LEU A 546 -5.23 2.44 16.16
N SER A 547 -4.94 3.42 17.01
CA SER A 547 -5.19 4.82 16.67
C SER A 547 -4.15 5.29 15.65
N ARG A 548 -4.63 5.93 14.60
CA ARG A 548 -3.82 6.40 13.49
C ARG A 548 -4.15 7.84 13.16
N SER A 549 -3.13 8.69 13.28
CA SER A 549 -3.12 10.02 12.71
C SER A 549 -3.03 9.96 11.17
N THR A 550 -4.09 10.39 10.50
CA THR A 550 -4.15 10.55 9.04
C THR A 550 -4.43 11.99 8.67
N LEU A 551 -3.80 12.49 7.61
CA LEU A 551 -4.15 13.83 7.11
C LEU A 551 -5.55 13.78 6.52
N ILE A 552 -6.34 14.82 6.79
CA ILE A 552 -7.67 14.96 6.21
C ILE A 552 -7.57 14.98 4.67
N SER A 553 -8.60 14.45 4.02
CA SER A 553 -8.59 14.40 2.55
C SER A 553 -8.72 15.80 1.94
N THR A 554 -8.25 16.01 0.71
CA THR A 554 -8.47 17.28 -0.01
C THR A 554 -9.95 17.66 -0.12
N ARG A 555 -10.85 16.65 -0.17
CA ARG A 555 -12.28 16.87 -0.11
C ARG A 555 -12.73 17.43 1.23
N GLU A 556 -12.20 16.88 2.31
CA GLU A 556 -12.51 17.31 3.68
C GLU A 556 -11.92 18.70 3.94
N MET A 557 -10.69 18.98 3.51
CA MET A 557 -10.11 20.34 3.50
C MET A 557 -11.04 21.34 2.83
N TRP A 558 -11.56 21.00 1.64
CA TRP A 558 -12.47 21.87 0.90
C TRP A 558 -13.83 22.04 1.59
N LEU A 559 -14.41 20.95 2.13
CA LEU A 559 -15.72 20.98 2.80
C LEU A 559 -15.71 21.68 4.15
N SER A 560 -14.58 21.63 4.86
CA SER A 560 -14.41 22.21 6.19
C SER A 560 -13.59 23.50 6.18
N GLU A 561 -13.24 24.00 4.99
CA GLU A 561 -12.36 25.17 4.78
C GLU A 561 -11.08 25.10 5.64
N SER A 562 -10.56 23.89 5.84
CA SER A 562 -9.42 23.62 6.70
C SER A 562 -8.17 23.31 5.89
N ASP A 563 -7.03 23.68 6.46
CA ASP A 563 -5.73 23.25 5.95
C ASP A 563 -5.51 21.75 6.12
N LEU A 564 -4.40 21.23 5.57
CA LEU A 564 -4.04 19.82 5.65
C LEU A 564 -3.65 19.44 7.09
N VAL A 565 -4.66 19.20 7.92
CA VAL A 565 -4.53 18.85 9.34
C VAL A 565 -4.61 17.34 9.54
N SER A 566 -4.06 16.86 10.66
CA SER A 566 -4.14 15.45 11.03
C SER A 566 -5.42 15.17 11.82
N ARG A 567 -6.03 14.02 11.55
CA ARG A 567 -7.19 13.46 12.24
C ARG A 567 -6.83 12.07 12.77
N GLU A 568 -7.08 11.86 14.06
CA GLU A 568 -6.98 10.54 14.66
C GLU A 568 -8.19 9.69 14.26
N GLN A 569 -7.91 8.47 13.82
CA GLN A 569 -8.92 7.46 13.53
C GLN A 569 -8.43 6.10 14.01
N ASP A 570 -9.30 5.36 14.69
CA ASP A 570 -9.03 3.97 15.02
C ASP A 570 -9.24 3.08 13.81
N ILE A 571 -8.21 2.33 13.46
CA ILE A 571 -8.23 1.35 12.37
C ILE A 571 -8.04 -0.05 12.92
N ARG A 572 -8.77 -1.02 12.37
CA ARG A 572 -8.56 -2.43 12.69
C ARG A 572 -7.18 -2.89 12.20
N LEU A 573 -6.43 -3.53 13.08
CA LEU A 573 -5.13 -4.11 12.79
C LEU A 573 -5.28 -5.28 11.80
N ASN A 574 -4.48 -5.28 10.73
CA ASN A 574 -4.53 -6.30 9.69
C ASN A 574 -3.13 -6.85 9.37
N LEU A 575 -2.56 -7.60 10.32
CA LEU A 575 -1.25 -8.26 10.19
C LEU A 575 -1.34 -9.76 9.88
N GLU A 576 -2.54 -10.32 9.77
CA GLU A 576 -2.71 -11.71 9.32
C GLU A 576 -2.22 -11.88 7.87
N PHE A 577 -1.76 -13.11 7.59
CA PHE A 577 -1.29 -13.52 6.28
C PHE A 577 -2.32 -13.21 5.19
N ASP A 578 -1.84 -12.80 4.02
CA ASP A 578 -2.72 -12.33 2.94
C ASP A 578 -3.27 -13.46 2.05
N PHE A 579 -2.84 -14.71 2.24
CA PHE A 579 -3.29 -15.87 1.47
C PHE A 579 -3.16 -15.67 -0.06
N LYS A 580 -2.26 -14.79 -0.51
CA LYS A 580 -1.88 -14.73 -1.92
C LYS A 580 -1.18 -15.98 -2.42
N ARG A 581 -0.67 -16.77 -1.47
CA ARG A 581 -0.11 -18.10 -1.64
C ARG A 581 -0.75 -19.04 -0.64
N GLN A 582 -0.75 -20.34 -0.94
CA GLN A 582 -1.32 -21.34 -0.06
C GLN A 582 -0.33 -21.70 1.06
N PRO A 583 -0.66 -21.49 2.34
CA PRO A 583 0.22 -21.88 3.44
C PRO A 583 0.36 -23.40 3.54
N VAL A 584 1.57 -23.89 3.80
CA VAL A 584 1.92 -25.30 3.96
C VAL A 584 2.99 -25.48 5.03
N ARG A 585 3.16 -26.73 5.50
CA ARG A 585 4.18 -27.13 6.49
C ARG A 585 4.15 -26.25 7.77
N PRO A 586 3.02 -26.25 8.51
CA PRO A 586 2.93 -25.54 9.79
C PRO A 586 3.88 -26.14 10.83
N ALA A 587 4.63 -25.30 11.52
CA ALA A 587 5.52 -25.69 12.61
C ALA A 587 5.63 -24.56 13.65
N MET A 588 6.02 -24.88 14.88
CA MET A 588 6.37 -23.85 15.87
C MET A 588 7.85 -23.48 15.73
N ASN A 589 8.14 -22.18 15.71
CA ASN A 589 9.49 -21.63 15.70
C ASN A 589 9.53 -20.37 16.58
N GLU A 590 10.47 -20.30 17.52
CA GLU A 590 10.61 -19.16 18.45
C GLU A 590 9.28 -18.79 19.16
N GLY A 591 8.48 -19.80 19.53
CA GLY A 591 7.20 -19.60 20.21
C GLY A 591 6.04 -19.09 19.33
N HIS A 592 6.22 -18.99 18.01
CA HIS A 592 5.18 -18.59 17.06
C HIS A 592 5.05 -19.60 15.90
N LEU A 593 3.88 -19.64 15.26
CA LEU A 593 3.63 -20.43 14.07
C LEU A 593 4.50 -19.92 12.91
N LEU A 594 5.24 -20.85 12.29
CA LEU A 594 5.95 -20.71 11.03
C LEU A 594 5.23 -21.55 9.97
N MET A 595 4.97 -20.96 8.81
CA MET A 595 4.49 -21.68 7.62
C MET A 595 5.27 -21.26 6.40
N PHE A 596 5.53 -22.22 5.52
CA PHE A 596 5.95 -21.95 4.15
C PHE A 596 4.71 -21.80 3.26
N SER A 597 4.89 -21.57 1.97
CA SER A 597 3.77 -21.54 1.04
C SER A 597 4.10 -22.21 -0.30
N ARG A 598 3.06 -22.62 -1.00
CA ARG A 598 3.10 -23.08 -2.40
C ARG A 598 2.18 -22.19 -3.25
N PRO A 599 2.33 -22.13 -4.59
CA PRO A 599 1.37 -21.42 -5.43
C PRO A 599 -0.01 -22.04 -5.30
N TRP A 600 -1.05 -21.24 -5.51
CA TRP A 600 -2.39 -21.78 -5.67
C TRP A 600 -2.50 -22.53 -6.99
N ASP A 601 -3.23 -23.64 -7.00
CA ASP A 601 -3.45 -24.43 -8.22
C ASP A 601 -4.26 -23.61 -9.25
N ASN A 602 -5.27 -22.87 -8.77
CA ASN A 602 -6.10 -21.95 -9.55
C ASN A 602 -6.67 -20.81 -8.66
N MET A 603 -7.30 -19.82 -9.29
CA MET A 603 -7.86 -18.65 -8.59
C MET A 603 -9.16 -18.92 -7.84
N GLU A 604 -9.95 -19.91 -8.25
CA GLU A 604 -11.22 -20.25 -7.59
C GLU A 604 -10.96 -20.70 -6.15
N GLU A 605 -10.03 -21.63 -5.98
CA GLU A 605 -9.57 -22.10 -4.66
C GLU A 605 -8.96 -20.96 -3.83
N ALA A 606 -8.11 -20.14 -4.45
CA ALA A 606 -7.45 -19.03 -3.77
C ALA A 606 -8.47 -18.04 -3.19
N LEU A 607 -9.46 -17.63 -3.99
CA LEU A 607 -10.50 -16.68 -3.60
C LEU A 607 -11.46 -17.27 -2.57
N GLN A 608 -11.84 -18.55 -2.74
CA GLN A 608 -12.70 -19.24 -1.78
C GLN A 608 -12.04 -19.30 -0.40
N GLN A 609 -10.80 -19.79 -0.32
CA GLN A 609 -10.09 -19.88 0.96
C GLN A 609 -9.80 -18.50 1.55
N ARG A 610 -9.44 -17.52 0.71
CA ARG A 610 -9.23 -16.14 1.16
C ARG A 610 -10.48 -15.54 1.79
N SER A 611 -11.63 -15.70 1.14
CA SER A 611 -12.91 -15.21 1.66
C SER A 611 -13.29 -15.87 2.98
N LEU A 612 -13.06 -17.18 3.12
CA LEU A 612 -13.30 -17.91 4.35
C LEU A 612 -12.34 -17.49 5.47
N PHE A 613 -11.09 -17.21 5.14
CA PHE A 613 -10.11 -16.72 6.10
C PHE A 613 -10.44 -15.31 6.59
N ASP A 614 -10.98 -14.45 5.71
CA ASP A 614 -11.46 -13.12 6.08
C ASP A 614 -12.59 -13.18 7.13
N ASP A 615 -13.44 -14.21 7.10
CA ASP A 615 -14.46 -14.49 8.13
C ASP A 615 -13.83 -15.05 9.42
N TRP A 616 -13.00 -16.11 9.30
CA TRP A 616 -12.38 -16.76 10.46
C TRP A 616 -11.53 -15.80 11.31
N ARG A 617 -10.70 -14.98 10.66
CA ARG A 617 -9.80 -14.03 11.35
C ARG A 617 -10.53 -12.86 12.00
N GLN A 618 -11.87 -12.79 11.89
CA GLN A 618 -12.62 -11.78 12.61
C GLN A 618 -12.49 -11.94 14.12
N THR A 619 -12.43 -13.19 14.58
CA THR A 619 -12.38 -13.57 16.00
C THR A 619 -11.17 -14.43 16.36
N HIS A 620 -10.28 -14.71 15.39
CA HIS A 620 -9.08 -15.52 15.58
C HIS A 620 -7.82 -14.86 15.02
N THR A 621 -6.65 -15.37 15.43
CA THR A 621 -5.32 -15.00 14.92
C THR A 621 -4.47 -16.25 14.77
N LEU A 622 -3.71 -16.38 13.69
CA LEU A 622 -2.79 -17.51 13.51
C LEU A 622 -1.48 -17.29 14.26
N LYS A 623 -1.30 -17.97 15.41
CA LYS A 623 -0.08 -17.91 16.22
C LYS A 623 0.48 -19.27 16.63
N THR A 624 -0.37 -20.29 16.71
CA THR A 624 -0.01 -21.62 17.21
C THR A 624 -0.49 -22.73 16.27
N LEU A 625 -0.01 -23.95 16.48
CA LEU A 625 -0.55 -25.14 15.79
C LEU A 625 -2.03 -25.38 16.11
N ALA A 626 -2.48 -25.03 17.32
CA ALA A 626 -3.89 -25.14 17.69
C ALA A 626 -4.77 -24.15 16.89
N ASP A 627 -4.29 -22.93 16.66
CA ASP A 627 -4.98 -21.96 15.80
C ASP A 627 -5.05 -22.46 14.34
N TRP A 628 -3.96 -23.07 13.87
CA TRP A 628 -3.91 -23.68 12.54
C TRP A 628 -4.90 -24.85 12.42
N ASP A 629 -4.96 -25.74 13.40
CA ASP A 629 -5.91 -26.85 13.43
C ASP A 629 -7.35 -26.36 13.49
N ASP A 630 -7.64 -25.27 14.23
CA ASP A 630 -8.97 -24.64 14.24
C ASP A 630 -9.34 -24.04 12.88
N TRP A 631 -8.38 -23.39 12.21
CA TRP A 631 -8.56 -22.89 10.85
C TRP A 631 -8.82 -24.03 9.86
N CYS A 632 -8.04 -25.11 9.92
CA CYS A 632 -8.24 -26.29 9.07
C CYS A 632 -9.61 -26.92 9.30
N ASP A 633 -10.06 -27.01 10.55
CA ASP A 633 -11.39 -27.50 10.90
C ASP A 633 -12.50 -26.58 10.36
N PHE A 634 -12.34 -25.26 10.54
CA PHE A 634 -13.25 -24.24 10.02
C PHE A 634 -13.43 -24.35 8.51
N LEU A 635 -12.31 -24.49 7.80
CA LEU A 635 -12.24 -24.63 6.36
C LEU A 635 -12.90 -25.94 5.91
N TYR A 636 -12.50 -27.07 6.50
CA TYR A 636 -13.06 -28.39 6.22
C TYR A 636 -14.58 -28.39 6.37
N CYS A 637 -15.10 -27.79 7.45
CA CYS A 637 -16.53 -27.72 7.66
C CYS A 637 -17.25 -27.02 6.52
N ARG A 638 -16.69 -25.91 6.03
CA ARG A 638 -17.34 -25.04 5.04
C ARG A 638 -17.14 -25.50 3.60
N THR A 639 -16.13 -26.30 3.32
CA THR A 639 -15.93 -26.91 2.00
C THR A 639 -16.66 -28.25 1.94
N VAL A 640 -16.36 -29.18 2.85
CA VAL A 640 -16.86 -30.56 2.77
C VAL A 640 -18.34 -30.67 3.16
N PHE A 641 -18.79 -30.06 4.25
CA PHE A 641 -20.19 -30.23 4.69
C PHE A 641 -21.18 -29.29 3.97
N SER A 642 -20.73 -28.13 3.48
CA SER A 642 -21.59 -27.23 2.70
C SER A 642 -21.98 -27.85 1.37
N ASP A 643 -21.06 -28.54 0.69
CA ASP A 643 -21.34 -29.30 -0.53
C ASP A 643 -22.39 -30.39 -0.30
N MET A 644 -22.47 -30.91 0.94
CA MET A 644 -23.48 -31.86 1.38
C MET A 644 -24.82 -31.21 1.78
N LYS A 645 -24.98 -29.89 1.57
CA LYS A 645 -26.15 -29.09 1.95
C LYS A 645 -26.45 -29.14 3.45
N LEU A 646 -25.44 -29.40 4.28
CA LEU A 646 -25.57 -29.35 5.74
C LEU A 646 -25.36 -27.91 6.21
N LYS A 647 -26.26 -27.43 7.09
CA LYS A 647 -26.08 -26.13 7.74
C LYS A 647 -25.01 -26.24 8.83
N VAL A 648 -23.79 -25.82 8.47
CA VAL A 648 -22.62 -25.77 9.37
C VAL A 648 -22.80 -24.69 10.44
N GLY A 649 -23.07 -23.44 10.04
CA GLY A 649 -23.14 -22.31 10.96
C GLY A 649 -21.80 -22.09 11.68
N SER A 650 -21.85 -21.89 12.99
CA SER A 650 -20.66 -21.72 13.85
C SER A 650 -20.07 -23.05 14.37
N LYS A 651 -20.62 -24.19 13.95
CA LYS A 651 -20.22 -25.52 14.47
C LYS A 651 -18.89 -26.00 13.91
N ARG A 652 -18.23 -26.84 14.70
CA ARG A 652 -16.99 -27.54 14.33
C ARG A 652 -17.28 -28.93 13.77
N SER A 653 -16.26 -29.59 13.23
CA SER A 653 -16.48 -30.84 12.48
C SER A 653 -16.99 -31.98 13.35
N ASP A 654 -16.57 -32.04 14.61
CA ASP A 654 -17.03 -32.96 15.63
C ASP A 654 -18.49 -32.71 16.01
N ASP A 655 -18.93 -31.46 16.18
CA ASP A 655 -20.35 -31.13 16.41
C ASP A 655 -21.26 -31.66 15.29
N ILE A 656 -20.79 -31.56 14.05
CA ILE A 656 -21.50 -32.06 12.87
C ILE A 656 -21.46 -33.58 12.87
N LEU A 657 -20.31 -34.18 13.19
CA LEU A 657 -20.17 -35.63 13.27
C LEU A 657 -21.05 -36.23 14.37
N VAL A 658 -21.21 -35.60 15.53
CA VAL A 658 -22.16 -36.02 16.58
C VAL A 658 -23.56 -36.14 15.99
N ARG A 659 -24.02 -35.14 15.24
CA ARG A 659 -25.35 -35.17 14.61
C ARG A 659 -25.49 -36.30 13.60
N LEU A 660 -24.44 -36.57 12.84
CA LEU A 660 -24.42 -37.65 11.85
C LEU A 660 -24.37 -39.03 12.52
N PHE A 661 -23.57 -39.18 13.58
CA PHE A 661 -23.52 -40.37 14.42
C PHE A 661 -24.89 -40.70 15.01
N LEU A 662 -25.61 -39.73 15.58
CA LEU A 662 -26.95 -39.97 16.12
C LEU A 662 -27.93 -40.49 15.05
N ARG A 663 -27.83 -39.96 13.82
CA ARG A 663 -28.62 -40.47 12.69
C ARG A 663 -28.22 -41.89 12.34
N ALA A 664 -26.91 -42.16 12.23
CA ALA A 664 -26.37 -43.48 11.92
C ALA A 664 -26.77 -44.54 12.96
N LEU A 665 -26.69 -44.21 14.25
CA LEU A 665 -27.11 -45.06 15.36
C LEU A 665 -28.61 -45.37 15.30
N THR A 666 -29.44 -44.35 15.09
CA THR A 666 -30.90 -44.53 15.05
C THR A 666 -31.39 -45.24 13.80
N GLN A 667 -30.63 -45.18 12.70
CA GLN A 667 -30.95 -45.78 11.40
C GLN A 667 -30.15 -47.07 11.10
N CYS A 668 -29.28 -47.51 12.03
CA CYS A 668 -28.44 -48.70 11.88
C CYS A 668 -27.58 -48.65 10.60
N GLN A 669 -26.83 -47.57 10.43
CA GLN A 669 -25.89 -47.37 9.33
C GLN A 669 -24.46 -47.18 9.86
N TRP A 670 -23.47 -47.12 8.96
CA TRP A 670 -22.07 -46.80 9.29
C TRP A 670 -21.48 -47.81 10.30
N GLY A 671 -21.71 -49.10 10.01
CA GLY A 671 -21.28 -50.24 10.83
C GLY A 671 -22.15 -50.54 12.05
N LEU A 672 -23.07 -49.64 12.42
CA LEU A 672 -23.97 -49.81 13.56
C LEU A 672 -25.16 -50.72 13.22
N MET A 673 -25.52 -51.59 14.15
CA MET A 673 -26.59 -52.58 14.02
C MET A 673 -27.73 -52.33 15.01
N LEU A 674 -28.83 -53.08 14.85
CA LEU A 674 -30.00 -52.97 15.74
C LEU A 674 -29.67 -53.22 17.22
N LYS A 675 -28.69 -54.10 17.50
CA LYS A 675 -28.19 -54.36 18.86
C LYS A 675 -27.55 -53.09 19.48
N ASP A 676 -26.81 -52.32 18.68
CA ASP A 676 -26.11 -51.12 19.13
C ASP A 676 -27.13 -50.02 19.45
N LYS A 677 -28.14 -49.85 18.58
CA LYS A 677 -29.27 -48.94 18.82
C LYS A 677 -30.04 -49.24 20.11
N LYS A 678 -30.18 -50.53 20.46
CA LYS A 678 -30.91 -50.97 21.67
C LYS A 678 -30.03 -51.03 22.93
N SER A 679 -28.72 -50.83 22.81
CA SER A 679 -27.77 -50.97 23.92
C SER A 679 -27.94 -49.90 25.00
N TYR A 680 -28.41 -48.71 24.61
CA TYR A 680 -28.63 -47.58 25.51
C TYR A 680 -29.91 -46.84 25.14
N SER A 681 -30.61 -46.32 26.14
CA SER A 681 -31.77 -45.45 25.94
C SER A 681 -31.36 -44.10 25.35
N CYS A 682 -32.30 -43.38 24.71
CA CYS A 682 -32.03 -42.04 24.19
C CYS A 682 -31.54 -41.06 25.28
N LYS A 683 -31.92 -41.29 26.54
CA LYS A 683 -31.49 -40.48 27.68
C LYS A 683 -30.01 -40.73 27.99
N GLU A 684 -29.61 -41.99 28.09
CA GLU A 684 -28.23 -42.38 28.38
C GLU A 684 -27.25 -41.93 27.28
N VAL A 685 -27.65 -42.01 26.01
CA VAL A 685 -26.82 -41.52 24.89
C VAL A 685 -26.61 -40.00 24.97
N ALA A 686 -27.67 -39.24 25.27
CA ALA A 686 -27.57 -37.79 25.40
C ALA A 686 -26.73 -37.37 26.62
N GLU A 687 -26.94 -38.01 27.78
CA GLU A 687 -26.16 -37.76 29.00
C GLU A 687 -24.68 -38.09 28.80
N TRP A 688 -24.36 -39.20 28.13
CA TRP A 688 -23.00 -39.57 27.82
C TRP A 688 -22.30 -38.54 26.92
N LEU A 689 -22.89 -38.19 25.77
CA LEU A 689 -22.28 -37.19 24.88
C LEU A 689 -22.16 -35.81 25.56
N THR A 690 -23.09 -35.45 26.43
CA THR A 690 -23.01 -34.24 27.26
C THR A 690 -21.86 -34.31 28.26
N SER A 691 -21.62 -35.46 28.89
CA SER A 691 -20.47 -35.64 29.79
C SER A 691 -19.12 -35.58 29.07
N GLU A 692 -19.08 -35.89 27.78
CA GLU A 692 -17.89 -35.76 26.92
C GLU A 692 -17.73 -34.34 26.32
N GLY A 693 -18.61 -33.39 26.69
CA GLY A 693 -18.52 -31.98 26.31
C GLY A 693 -19.37 -31.56 25.11
N TYR A 694 -20.24 -32.44 24.58
CA TYR A 694 -21.10 -32.12 23.43
C TYR A 694 -22.51 -31.72 23.85
N SER A 695 -23.03 -30.63 23.28
CA SER A 695 -24.40 -30.18 23.55
C SER A 695 -25.44 -31.06 22.83
N VAL A 696 -25.88 -32.15 23.49
CA VAL A 696 -26.85 -33.12 22.95
C VAL A 696 -28.04 -33.27 23.89
N THR A 697 -29.26 -33.05 23.37
CA THR A 697 -30.50 -33.29 24.14
C THR A 697 -31.14 -34.63 23.79
N VAL A 698 -31.99 -35.14 24.69
CA VAL A 698 -32.82 -36.34 24.41
C VAL A 698 -33.68 -36.15 23.15
N THR A 699 -34.13 -34.92 22.90
CA THR A 699 -34.90 -34.55 21.71
C THR A 699 -34.08 -34.69 20.44
N ASP A 700 -32.79 -34.34 20.46
CA ASP A 700 -31.89 -34.51 19.31
C ASP A 700 -31.77 -35.98 18.90
N VAL A 701 -31.60 -36.88 19.88
CA VAL A 701 -31.51 -38.33 19.66
C VAL A 701 -32.82 -38.88 19.08
N LYS A 702 -33.97 -38.45 19.61
CA LYS A 702 -35.29 -38.86 19.09
C LYS A 702 -35.53 -38.36 17.66
N ASN A 703 -35.15 -37.12 17.37
CA ASN A 703 -35.33 -36.50 16.06
C ASN A 703 -34.41 -37.10 15.00
N ALA A 704 -33.25 -37.65 15.39
CA ALA A 704 -32.29 -38.27 14.47
C ALA A 704 -32.88 -39.44 13.65
N VAL A 705 -33.90 -40.13 14.18
CA VAL A 705 -34.61 -41.22 13.48
C VAL A 705 -35.20 -40.75 12.15
N ARG A 706 -35.71 -39.52 12.09
CA ARG A 706 -36.41 -38.96 10.92
C ARG A 706 -35.49 -38.16 10.00
N ALA A 707 -34.28 -37.83 10.45
CA ALA A 707 -33.38 -36.95 9.72
C ALA A 707 -32.53 -37.72 8.70
N LYS A 708 -32.56 -37.29 7.43
CA LYS A 708 -31.81 -37.96 6.36
C LYS A 708 -30.30 -38.00 6.66
N ILE A 709 -29.69 -39.18 6.53
CA ILE A 709 -28.23 -39.32 6.41
C ILE A 709 -27.85 -39.00 4.96
N PRO A 710 -26.98 -38.02 4.69
CA PRO A 710 -26.50 -37.79 3.34
C PRO A 710 -25.69 -39.00 2.87
N GLN A 711 -25.91 -39.47 1.64
CA GLN A 711 -25.03 -40.45 1.02
C GLN A 711 -23.69 -39.76 0.76
N MET A 712 -22.65 -40.15 1.49
CA MET A 712 -21.34 -39.50 1.43
C MET A 712 -20.22 -40.50 1.65
N LYS A 713 -19.03 -40.11 1.20
CA LYS A 713 -17.75 -40.75 1.48
C LYS A 713 -16.81 -39.71 2.06
N PHE A 714 -16.19 -40.03 3.18
CA PHE A 714 -15.19 -39.17 3.81
C PHE A 714 -13.83 -39.45 3.18
N SER A 715 -13.32 -38.51 2.38
CA SER A 715 -11.96 -38.59 1.83
C SER A 715 -10.88 -38.28 2.86
N SER A 716 -11.22 -37.56 3.93
CA SER A 716 -10.34 -37.24 5.05
C SER A 716 -11.14 -37.02 6.34
N VAL A 717 -10.44 -37.05 7.49
CA VAL A 717 -11.01 -36.73 8.81
C VAL A 717 -10.17 -35.67 9.51
N THR A 718 -10.81 -34.74 10.21
CA THR A 718 -10.11 -33.74 11.02
C THR A 718 -9.61 -34.35 12.34
N PRO A 719 -8.63 -33.73 13.02
CA PRO A 719 -8.23 -34.15 14.36
C PRO A 719 -9.40 -34.20 15.36
N ARG A 720 -10.32 -33.23 15.29
CA ARG A 720 -11.54 -33.18 16.13
C ARG A 720 -12.46 -34.36 15.88
N MET A 721 -12.69 -34.70 14.60
CA MET A 721 -13.48 -35.87 14.23
C MET A 721 -12.83 -37.16 14.73
N LYS A 722 -11.51 -37.30 14.62
CA LYS A 722 -10.78 -38.48 15.09
C LYS A 722 -10.93 -38.67 16.60
N SER A 723 -10.75 -37.60 17.38
CA SER A 723 -10.96 -37.65 18.84
C SER A 723 -12.39 -38.09 19.20
N LEU A 724 -13.40 -37.57 18.49
CA LEU A 724 -14.79 -38.00 18.69
C LEU A 724 -15.01 -39.46 18.27
N MET A 725 -14.40 -39.92 17.17
CA MET A 725 -14.48 -41.32 16.75
C MET A 725 -13.88 -42.26 17.81
N ASP A 726 -12.76 -41.87 18.45
CA ASP A 726 -12.16 -42.63 19.53
C ASP A 726 -13.08 -42.70 20.76
N ILE A 727 -13.78 -41.61 21.09
CA ILE A 727 -14.81 -41.57 22.14
C ILE A 727 -15.97 -42.52 21.78
N ILE A 728 -16.47 -42.45 20.55
CA ILE A 728 -17.57 -43.30 20.07
C ILE A 728 -17.17 -44.78 20.10
N ALA A 729 -15.97 -45.12 19.64
CA ALA A 729 -15.48 -46.49 19.55
C ALA A 729 -15.44 -47.22 20.91
N ARG A 730 -15.28 -46.49 22.03
CA ARG A 730 -15.32 -47.06 23.39
C ARG A 730 -16.68 -47.68 23.74
N LYS A 731 -17.78 -47.13 23.23
CA LYS A 731 -19.14 -47.67 23.43
C LYS A 731 -19.68 -48.43 22.22
N TYR A 732 -19.26 -48.02 21.03
CA TYR A 732 -19.75 -48.52 19.75
C TYR A 732 -18.57 -48.91 18.84
N PRO A 733 -17.88 -50.02 19.11
CA PRO A 733 -16.64 -50.41 18.42
C PRO A 733 -16.85 -50.75 16.94
N THR A 734 -18.09 -50.99 16.52
CA THR A 734 -18.46 -51.26 15.13
C THR A 734 -18.70 -49.98 14.31
N PHE A 735 -18.70 -48.80 14.93
CA PHE A 735 -18.89 -47.54 14.22
C PHE A 735 -17.73 -47.27 13.26
N CYS A 736 -18.05 -47.01 11.99
CA CYS A 736 -17.06 -46.62 10.99
C CYS A 736 -17.65 -45.61 10.00
N LEU A 737 -16.88 -44.58 9.66
CA LEU A 737 -17.30 -43.63 8.64
C LEU A 737 -17.31 -44.29 7.25
N PRO A 738 -18.25 -43.94 6.37
CA PRO A 738 -18.22 -44.40 4.99
C PRO A 738 -17.02 -43.79 4.27
N VAL A 739 -16.12 -44.65 3.74
CA VAL A 739 -14.91 -44.26 2.99
C VAL A 739 -15.10 -44.33 1.47
#